data_AF-A0A0J7KSS0-F1
#
_entry.id   AF-A0A0J7KSS0-F1
#
_cell.length_a   1.000
_cell.length_b   1.000
_cell.length_c   1.000
_cell.angle_alpha   90.00
_cell.angle_beta   90.00
_cell.angle_gamma   90.00
#
_symmetry.space_group_name_H-M   'P 1'
#
loop_
_entity.id
_entity.type
_entity.pdbx_description
1 polymer ?
#
loop_
_entity_poly.entity_id
_entity_poly.type
_entity_poly.pdbx_seq_one_letter_code
_entity_poly.pdbx_strand_id
1 'polypeptide(L)'
;MAANGRRISPGVLTSRMAYVQQDDLFIGTLTVTEHLMFQATVRMNRHIPRQQRIKRVNEVIDEQLALSKCRNTTIGIPGKVKGLSGGEMKRLSFASEVLTDPSLMFCDEPTSGLDSFMAHQVVSILKTLAASGKTIVVTLHQPSSELFALFDKILLMAEGRVAFMGTAAQACSFFKTLGAACPSNYNPADYFVQMLAVVPGRELACRHAIKTTCDTFRSSEYGRQIVTEAETVHGEFESSLKYRSKNPNRSPYKASWCEQFRAVLWRSWLSVIKEPILIKVRLLQTVMISLLIGVTYFGQRIDLDGVMNINGALFIFLSCMTFQNVFAVINVFCAELPIFLREHRNGMYRTDVYFICKTLAEAPIFLAIPLIFTVIVYPMIGLYPDVRHFFVAAAVLTLVANVSTSFGYLISCISNSVTTALSVGPPVIIPFLLFGGFFLNTASVPSYFVWFSYLSWFRYGNEALLVNQWSEIDSIACTTSNVTCPKSGRTVLQTYNFKEEDFPMDILCLFALIAAFRDILVADDLGYLYFKDRTGDTFRWKGENVSTSEIEAIISNLINYRDCIVYGVEIRGVEGKAGMAAIYDENGTLDVNKLTVDIKEQLPAYARPQFVRILTKIDLTGTFKLKKKDLQEEGYNAEKIQDKLYYLDAKLGYQLLTREIYDQIQQGTIKF
;
A
#
# COMPACT_ATOMS: atom_id res chain seq x y z
N MET A 1 -20.86 -1.68 22.64
CA MET A 1 -20.26 -0.35 22.86
C MET A 1 -21.34 0.64 23.25
N ALA A 2 -21.04 1.58 24.13
CA ALA A 2 -21.95 2.66 24.51
C ALA A 2 -21.24 4.02 24.41
N ALA A 3 -21.98 5.06 24.06
CA ALA A 3 -21.55 6.46 24.13
C ALA A 3 -22.72 7.32 24.59
N ASN A 4 -22.44 8.32 25.44
CA ASN A 4 -23.45 9.23 26.00
C ASN A 4 -24.66 8.49 26.59
N GLY A 5 -24.40 7.46 27.40
CA GLY A 5 -25.47 6.69 28.04
C GLY A 5 -26.18 5.65 27.14
N ARG A 6 -25.86 5.58 25.84
CA ARG A 6 -26.60 4.75 24.88
C ARG A 6 -25.72 3.76 24.16
N ARG A 7 -26.21 2.53 23.95
CA ARG A 7 -25.53 1.58 23.06
C ARG A 7 -25.54 2.08 21.63
N ILE A 8 -24.38 2.00 20.98
CA ILE A 8 -24.18 2.44 19.61
C ILE A 8 -23.65 1.28 18.76
N SER A 9 -24.14 1.19 17.52
CA SER A 9 -23.59 0.29 16.52
C SER A 9 -22.22 0.79 16.04
N PRO A 10 -21.30 -0.10 15.63
CA PRO A 10 -19.99 0.29 15.09
C PRO A 10 -20.07 1.34 13.96
N GLY A 11 -21.03 1.24 13.04
CA GLY A 11 -21.18 2.20 11.94
C GLY A 11 -21.58 3.63 12.39
N VAL A 12 -22.34 3.74 13.49
CA VAL A 12 -22.69 5.05 14.06
C VAL A 12 -21.47 5.64 14.77
N LEU A 13 -20.67 4.81 15.44
CA LEU A 13 -19.42 5.25 16.08
C LEU A 13 -18.43 5.78 15.04
N THR A 14 -18.17 5.00 13.98
CA THR A 14 -17.25 5.40 12.91
C THR A 14 -17.70 6.67 12.19
N SER A 15 -19.02 6.91 12.07
CA SER A 15 -19.55 8.14 11.47
C SER A 15 -19.36 9.42 12.31
N ARG A 16 -19.10 9.27 13.61
CA ARG A 16 -19.03 10.36 14.62
C ARG A 16 -17.66 10.52 15.27
N MET A 17 -16.74 9.59 15.02
CA MET A 17 -15.37 9.64 15.51
C MET A 17 -14.40 10.05 14.40
N ALA A 18 -13.23 10.53 14.81
CA ALA A 18 -12.07 10.65 13.94
C ALA A 18 -10.91 9.82 14.49
N TYR A 19 -10.07 9.30 13.58
CA TYR A 19 -8.90 8.50 13.95
C TYR A 19 -7.67 9.07 13.24
N VAL A 20 -6.70 9.49 14.04
CA VAL A 20 -5.40 9.98 13.57
C VAL A 20 -4.41 8.84 13.76
N GLN A 21 -3.89 8.34 12.64
CA GLN A 21 -2.90 7.25 12.63
C GLN A 21 -1.51 7.75 13.07
N GLN A 22 -0.65 6.80 13.45
CA GLN A 22 0.75 7.06 13.75
C GLN A 22 1.48 7.60 12.50
N ASP A 23 1.30 6.92 11.37
CA ASP A 23 1.91 7.28 10.09
C ASP A 23 1.17 8.41 9.35
N ASP A 24 1.91 9.47 9.09
CA ASP A 24 1.46 10.66 8.38
C ASP A 24 1.61 10.48 6.86
N LEU A 25 0.70 9.73 6.23
CA LEU A 25 0.70 9.57 4.77
C LEU A 25 0.07 10.80 4.10
N PHE A 26 0.76 11.45 3.16
CA PHE A 26 0.25 12.61 2.42
C PHE A 26 0.69 12.59 0.96
N ILE A 27 -0.06 13.29 0.11
CA ILE A 27 0.41 13.64 -1.24
C ILE A 27 1.33 14.86 -1.11
N GLY A 28 2.64 14.62 -1.15
CA GLY A 28 3.66 15.63 -0.85
C GLY A 28 3.72 16.83 -1.79
N THR A 29 3.15 16.72 -3.00
CA THR A 29 3.11 17.80 -4.01
C THR A 29 2.07 18.89 -3.70
N LEU A 30 1.11 18.62 -2.82
CA LEU A 30 0.06 19.56 -2.44
C LEU A 30 0.55 20.54 -1.36
N THR A 31 -0.06 21.71 -1.30
CA THR A 31 0.08 22.62 -0.15
C THR A 31 -0.88 22.26 0.99
N VAL A 32 -0.62 22.77 2.19
CA VAL A 32 -1.52 22.62 3.35
C VAL A 32 -2.96 23.02 3.01
N THR A 33 -3.15 24.16 2.35
CA THR A 33 -4.49 24.64 1.95
C THR A 33 -5.16 23.71 0.95
N GLU A 34 -4.43 23.27 -0.06
CA GLU A 34 -4.96 22.40 -1.11
C GLU A 34 -5.39 21.05 -0.56
N HIS A 35 -4.58 20.47 0.32
CA HIS A 35 -4.89 19.23 1.02
C HIS A 35 -6.16 19.37 1.87
N LEU A 36 -6.24 20.42 2.71
CA LEU A 36 -7.42 20.63 3.55
C LEU A 36 -8.68 20.98 2.77
N MET A 37 -8.55 21.69 1.65
CA MET A 37 -9.67 21.97 0.74
C MET A 37 -10.18 20.70 0.05
N PHE A 38 -9.27 19.81 -0.34
CA PHE A 38 -9.64 18.49 -0.85
C PHE A 38 -10.37 17.66 0.22
N GLN A 39 -9.79 17.54 1.42
CA GLN A 39 -10.37 16.83 2.56
C GLN A 39 -11.77 17.38 2.90
N ALA A 40 -11.92 18.70 2.99
CA ALA A 40 -13.20 19.36 3.25
C ALA A 40 -14.24 19.05 2.15
N THR A 41 -13.81 18.94 0.90
CA THR A 41 -14.73 18.67 -0.22
C THR A 41 -15.32 17.27 -0.16
N VAL A 42 -14.51 16.26 0.21
CA VAL A 42 -14.94 14.86 0.18
C VAL A 42 -15.47 14.35 1.53
N ARG A 43 -15.11 14.98 2.65
CA ARG A 43 -15.47 14.53 4.01
C ARG A 43 -16.57 15.34 4.69
N MET A 44 -16.76 16.61 4.33
CA MET A 44 -17.86 17.41 4.89
C MET A 44 -19.20 17.02 4.26
N ASN A 45 -20.30 17.31 4.94
CA ASN A 45 -21.65 17.02 4.44
C ASN A 45 -21.90 17.77 3.11
N ARG A 46 -22.42 17.06 2.10
CA ARG A 46 -22.76 17.62 0.77
C ARG A 46 -23.64 18.88 0.81
N HIS A 47 -24.48 19.04 1.84
CA HIS A 47 -25.37 20.20 1.98
C HIS A 47 -24.64 21.47 2.41
N ILE A 48 -23.37 21.38 2.82
CA ILE A 48 -22.57 22.54 3.23
C ILE A 48 -22.03 23.23 1.97
N PRO A 49 -22.38 24.52 1.72
CA PRO A 49 -21.93 25.25 0.55
C PRO A 49 -20.42 25.50 0.56
N ARG A 50 -19.82 25.66 -0.63
CA ARG A 50 -18.37 25.83 -0.82
C ARG A 50 -17.78 26.95 0.03
N GLN A 51 -18.46 28.08 0.17
CA GLN A 51 -17.99 29.23 0.95
C GLN A 51 -17.86 28.91 2.45
N GLN A 52 -18.79 28.12 3.01
CA GLN A 52 -18.70 27.64 4.39
C GLN A 52 -17.57 26.62 4.56
N ARG A 53 -17.33 25.76 3.55
CA ARG A 53 -16.18 24.83 3.58
C ARG A 53 -14.85 25.59 3.59
N ILE A 54 -14.70 26.63 2.77
CA ILE A 54 -13.52 27.52 2.77
C ILE A 54 -13.35 28.18 4.13
N LYS A 55 -14.43 28.73 4.70
CA LYS A 55 -14.39 29.35 6.01
C LYS A 55 -13.91 28.37 7.08
N ARG A 56 -14.46 27.14 7.10
CA ARG A 56 -14.03 26.09 8.04
C ARG A 56 -12.57 25.72 7.87
N VAL A 57 -12.07 25.61 6.64
CA VAL A 57 -10.64 25.34 6.38
C VAL A 57 -9.77 26.46 6.96
N ASN A 58 -10.15 27.72 6.75
CA ASN A 58 -9.40 28.86 7.29
C ASN A 58 -9.44 28.89 8.83
N GLU A 59 -10.60 28.65 9.44
CA GLU A 59 -10.76 28.52 10.90
C GLU A 59 -9.83 27.44 11.47
N VAL A 60 -9.77 26.26 10.84
CA VAL A 60 -8.90 25.16 11.29
C VAL A 60 -7.41 25.53 11.16
N ILE A 61 -7.02 26.18 10.05
CA ILE A 61 -5.62 26.58 9.81
C ILE A 61 -5.18 27.67 10.79
N ASP A 62 -5.99 28.70 10.98
CA ASP A 62 -5.61 29.90 11.73
C ASP A 62 -5.87 29.79 13.22
N GLU A 63 -7.06 29.30 13.60
CA GLU A 63 -7.55 29.41 14.97
C GLU A 63 -7.25 28.15 15.79
N GLN A 64 -7.24 26.96 15.16
CA GLN A 64 -7.18 25.70 15.91
C GLN A 64 -5.79 25.06 15.93
N LEU A 65 -5.03 25.11 14.83
CA LEU A 65 -3.80 24.33 14.69
C LEU A 65 -2.55 25.17 14.39
N ALA A 66 -2.69 26.49 14.34
CA ALA A 66 -1.58 27.43 14.14
C ALA A 66 -0.71 27.08 12.92
N LEU A 67 -1.35 26.76 11.79
CA LEU A 67 -0.72 26.41 10.51
C LEU A 67 -0.64 27.61 9.56
N SER A 68 -0.99 28.83 10.00
CA SER A 68 -1.04 30.03 9.16
C SER A 68 0.28 30.32 8.44
N LYS A 69 1.43 30.11 9.10
CA LYS A 69 2.76 30.34 8.52
C LYS A 69 3.09 29.39 7.37
N CYS A 70 2.57 28.16 7.41
CA CYS A 70 2.85 27.12 6.42
C CYS A 70 1.66 26.82 5.49
N ARG A 71 0.63 27.67 5.49
CA ARG A 71 -0.61 27.54 4.71
C ARG A 71 -0.38 27.24 3.21
N ASN A 72 0.60 27.90 2.61
CA ASN A 72 0.95 27.76 1.19
C ASN A 72 2.24 26.98 0.95
N THR A 73 2.80 26.37 1.99
CA THR A 73 3.97 25.52 1.89
C THR A 73 3.56 24.14 1.38
N THR A 74 4.33 23.57 0.46
CA THR A 74 4.18 22.18 0.02
C THR A 74 4.44 21.22 1.18
N ILE A 75 3.64 20.17 1.28
CA ILE A 75 3.74 19.16 2.34
C ILE A 75 5.14 18.51 2.31
N GLY A 76 5.65 18.23 1.12
CA GLY A 76 6.97 17.63 0.90
C GLY A 76 6.92 16.12 0.81
N ILE A 77 7.97 15.55 0.22
CA ILE A 77 8.17 14.11 0.09
C ILE A 77 9.50 13.80 0.78
N PRO A 78 9.51 13.00 1.85
CA PRO A 78 10.73 12.66 2.58
C PRO A 78 11.86 12.21 1.64
N GLY A 79 13.04 12.84 1.77
CA GLY A 79 14.22 12.54 0.94
C GLY A 79 14.18 13.01 -0.51
N LYS A 80 13.05 13.54 -1.02
CA LYS A 80 12.93 14.04 -2.41
C LYS A 80 12.63 15.54 -2.49
N VAL A 81 11.65 16.01 -1.73
CA VAL A 81 11.17 17.40 -1.76
C VAL A 81 11.05 17.92 -0.34
N LYS A 82 11.82 18.96 -0.03
CA LYS A 82 11.71 19.66 1.26
C LYS A 82 10.30 20.25 1.40
N GLY A 83 9.67 20.04 2.55
CA GLY A 83 8.35 20.56 2.85
C GLY A 83 8.20 20.92 4.32
N LEU A 84 7.09 20.48 4.92
CA LEU A 84 6.75 20.77 6.31
C LEU A 84 7.74 20.11 7.28
N SER A 85 7.92 20.72 8.45
CA SER A 85 8.56 20.07 9.58
C SER A 85 7.70 18.92 10.13
N GLY A 86 8.29 17.98 10.87
CA GLY A 86 7.57 16.84 11.45
C GLY A 86 6.37 17.25 12.31
N GLY A 87 6.54 18.27 13.17
CA GLY A 87 5.43 18.77 14.00
C GLY A 87 4.38 19.57 13.22
N GLU A 88 4.73 20.24 12.12
CA GLU A 88 3.73 20.84 11.21
C GLU A 88 2.94 19.77 10.45
N MET A 89 3.61 18.71 10.00
CA MET A 89 2.99 17.56 9.34
C MET A 89 2.00 16.87 10.27
N LYS A 90 2.38 16.66 11.54
CA LYS A 90 1.46 16.09 12.53
C LYS A 90 0.25 16.99 12.81
N ARG A 91 0.46 18.30 12.87
CA ARG A 91 -0.63 19.29 12.95
C ARG A 91 -1.54 19.25 11.73
N LEU A 92 -1.01 19.03 10.52
CA LEU A 92 -1.83 18.81 9.33
C LEU A 92 -2.66 17.51 9.39
N SER A 93 -2.15 16.45 10.01
CA SER A 93 -2.91 15.22 10.27
C SER A 93 -4.11 15.49 11.18
N PHE A 94 -3.90 16.21 12.30
CA PHE A 94 -5.04 16.65 13.14
C PHE A 94 -6.00 17.55 12.38
N ALA A 95 -5.49 18.48 11.56
CA ALA A 95 -6.31 19.38 10.76
C ALA A 95 -7.29 18.63 9.86
N SER A 96 -6.79 17.61 9.18
CA SER A 96 -7.57 16.78 8.27
C SER A 96 -8.76 16.12 8.97
N GLU A 97 -8.57 15.67 10.21
CA GLU A 97 -9.60 15.03 11.03
C GLU A 97 -10.59 16.02 11.65
N VAL A 98 -10.11 17.16 12.15
CA VAL A 98 -10.91 18.18 12.84
C VAL A 98 -11.85 18.94 11.89
N LEU A 99 -11.59 18.92 10.57
CA LEU A 99 -12.47 19.50 9.55
C LEU A 99 -13.93 19.03 9.66
N THR A 100 -14.14 17.78 10.07
CA THR A 100 -15.49 17.19 10.20
C THR A 100 -16.17 17.50 11.53
N ASP A 101 -15.52 18.28 12.38
CA ASP A 101 -15.94 18.62 13.73
C ASP A 101 -16.34 17.40 14.59
N PRO A 102 -15.49 16.37 14.68
CA PRO A 102 -15.82 15.16 15.43
C PRO A 102 -15.97 15.47 16.93
N SER A 103 -16.89 14.76 17.59
CA SER A 103 -17.08 14.85 19.05
C SER A 103 -16.10 13.94 19.81
N LEU A 104 -15.62 12.88 19.16
CA LEU A 104 -14.69 11.90 19.69
C LEU A 104 -13.50 11.74 18.74
N MET A 105 -12.28 11.83 19.24
CA MET A 105 -11.06 11.65 18.47
C MET A 105 -10.15 10.63 19.12
N PHE A 106 -9.59 9.74 18.31
CA PHE A 106 -8.54 8.81 18.71
C PHE A 106 -7.25 9.22 18.01
N CYS A 107 -6.17 9.41 18.77
CA CYS A 107 -4.87 9.79 18.26
C CYS A 107 -3.84 8.74 18.64
N ASP A 108 -3.29 8.07 17.63
CA ASP A 108 -2.29 7.03 17.83
C ASP A 108 -0.88 7.63 17.83
N GLU A 109 -0.20 7.51 18.98
CA GLU A 109 1.16 8.01 19.23
C GLU A 109 1.47 9.38 18.58
N PRO A 110 0.72 10.44 18.91
CA PRO A 110 0.83 11.72 18.22
C PRO A 110 2.17 12.44 18.43
N THR A 111 2.97 12.01 19.40
CA THR A 111 4.28 12.60 19.73
C THR A 111 5.46 11.78 19.20
N SER A 112 5.22 10.65 18.54
CA SER A 112 6.29 9.80 18.01
C SER A 112 7.10 10.54 16.94
N GLY A 113 8.43 10.42 17.00
CA GLY A 113 9.36 11.10 16.08
C GLY A 113 9.47 12.63 16.26
N LEU A 114 8.87 13.21 17.30
CA LEU A 114 8.98 14.64 17.62
C LEU A 114 9.97 14.88 18.77
N ASP A 115 10.62 16.04 18.75
CA ASP A 115 11.34 16.53 19.94
C ASP A 115 10.36 16.94 21.06
N SER A 116 10.90 17.13 22.27
CA SER A 116 10.10 17.46 23.45
C SER A 116 9.29 18.75 23.31
N PHE A 117 9.85 19.77 22.64
CA PHE A 117 9.20 21.05 22.45
C PHE A 117 8.01 20.94 21.48
N MET A 118 8.21 20.29 20.34
CA MET A 118 7.18 20.04 19.33
C MET A 118 6.09 19.11 19.86
N ALA A 119 6.45 18.08 20.64
CA ALA A 119 5.50 17.21 21.32
C ALA A 119 4.62 18.00 22.31
N HIS A 120 5.21 18.88 23.12
CA HIS A 120 4.46 19.77 24.01
C HIS A 120 3.47 20.66 23.26
N GLN A 121 3.90 21.23 22.12
CA GLN A 121 3.02 22.05 21.28
C GLN A 121 1.83 21.25 20.73
N VAL A 122 2.07 20.03 20.25
CA VAL A 122 1.02 19.14 19.73
C VAL A 122 0.01 18.79 20.83
N VAL A 123 0.47 18.38 22.01
CA VAL A 123 -0.43 18.02 23.12
C VAL A 123 -1.19 19.23 23.66
N SER A 124 -0.58 20.41 23.70
CA SER A 124 -1.26 21.65 24.08
C SER A 124 -2.43 21.98 23.14
N ILE A 125 -2.25 21.75 21.85
CA ILE A 125 -3.33 21.92 20.86
C ILE A 125 -4.47 20.92 21.10
N LEU A 126 -4.14 19.64 21.34
CA LEU A 126 -5.14 18.64 21.70
C LEU A 126 -5.89 19.03 22.98
N LYS A 127 -5.19 19.60 23.97
CA LYS A 127 -5.81 20.10 25.20
C LYS A 127 -6.81 21.23 24.91
N THR A 128 -6.46 22.19 24.05
CA THR A 128 -7.37 23.26 23.63
C THR A 128 -8.59 22.71 22.89
N LEU A 129 -8.40 21.72 22.01
CA LEU A 129 -9.50 21.04 21.33
C LEU A 129 -10.40 20.30 22.33
N ALA A 130 -9.85 19.65 23.35
CA ALA A 130 -10.63 19.00 24.39
C ALA A 130 -11.44 20.03 25.21
N ALA A 131 -10.83 21.18 25.54
CA ALA A 131 -11.49 22.28 26.24
C ALA A 131 -12.69 22.87 25.46
N SER A 132 -12.71 22.73 24.13
CA SER A 132 -13.86 23.11 23.28
C SER A 132 -15.05 22.13 23.35
N GLY A 133 -14.99 21.10 24.20
CA GLY A 133 -16.05 20.11 24.39
C GLY A 133 -15.87 18.82 23.59
N LYS A 134 -14.64 18.51 23.16
CA LYS A 134 -14.32 17.27 22.44
C LYS A 134 -13.72 16.22 23.39
N THR A 135 -14.05 14.95 23.17
CA THR A 135 -13.37 13.84 23.85
C THR A 135 -12.20 13.39 22.99
N ILE A 136 -10.98 13.43 23.52
CA ILE A 136 -9.77 13.02 22.81
C ILE A 136 -9.10 11.90 23.61
N VAL A 137 -8.86 10.78 22.94
CA VAL A 137 -8.16 9.62 23.48
C VAL A 137 -6.83 9.52 22.76
N VAL A 138 -5.74 9.42 23.52
CA VAL A 138 -4.38 9.43 22.98
C VAL A 138 -3.60 8.26 23.53
N THR A 139 -2.86 7.55 22.67
CA THR A 139 -1.83 6.58 23.07
C THR A 139 -0.47 7.28 23.05
N LEU A 140 0.36 7.09 24.08
CA LEU A 140 1.69 7.73 24.17
C LEU A 140 2.72 6.73 24.66
N HIS A 141 3.87 6.74 23.98
CA HIS A 141 5.05 6.02 24.42
C HIS A 141 5.95 6.99 25.22
N GLN A 142 6.09 6.74 26.53
CA GLN A 142 7.02 7.46 27.43
C GLN A 142 6.94 9.00 27.37
N PRO A 143 5.82 9.61 27.82
CA PRO A 143 5.70 11.07 27.83
C PRO A 143 6.61 11.70 28.89
N SER A 144 7.12 12.91 28.59
CA SER A 144 7.82 13.72 29.58
C SER A 144 6.92 14.08 30.78
N SER A 145 7.53 14.42 31.91
CA SER A 145 6.79 14.85 33.11
C SER A 145 5.89 16.06 32.85
N GLU A 146 6.34 16.99 32.02
CA GLU A 146 5.54 18.15 31.58
C GLU A 146 4.30 17.72 30.79
N LEU A 147 4.47 16.81 29.83
CA LEU A 147 3.34 16.28 29.05
C LEU A 147 2.37 15.50 29.93
N PHE A 148 2.90 14.68 30.83
CA PHE A 148 2.10 13.87 31.76
C PHE A 148 1.15 14.73 32.60
N ALA A 149 1.57 15.93 32.99
CA ALA A 149 0.76 16.86 33.77
C ALA A 149 -0.42 17.48 32.98
N LEU A 150 -0.42 17.43 31.65
CA LEU A 150 -1.47 18.03 30.81
C LEU A 150 -2.74 17.16 30.71
N PHE A 151 -2.65 15.87 31.01
CA PHE A 151 -3.77 14.93 30.83
C PHE A 151 -4.81 15.01 31.94
N ASP A 152 -6.10 15.09 31.56
CA ASP A 152 -7.22 15.09 32.50
C ASP A 152 -7.39 13.73 33.19
N LYS A 153 -7.22 12.66 32.42
CA LYS A 153 -7.26 11.27 32.88
C LYS A 153 -6.17 10.47 32.17
N ILE A 154 -5.60 9.52 32.89
CA ILE A 154 -4.60 8.58 32.41
C ILE A 154 -5.17 7.18 32.56
N LEU A 155 -4.95 6.35 31.55
CA LEU A 155 -5.27 4.94 31.53
C LEU A 155 -3.95 4.17 31.39
N LEU A 156 -3.61 3.37 32.40
CA LEU A 156 -2.45 2.47 32.36
C LEU A 156 -2.93 1.06 32.09
N MET A 157 -2.36 0.44 31.06
CA MET A 157 -2.69 -0.94 30.66
C MET A 157 -1.43 -1.81 30.66
N ALA A 158 -1.59 -3.06 31.06
CA ALA A 158 -0.53 -4.06 31.04
C ALA A 158 -1.13 -5.44 30.73
N GLU A 159 -0.55 -6.17 29.78
CA GLU A 159 -1.03 -7.49 29.33
C GLU A 159 -2.55 -7.54 29.04
N GLY A 160 -3.09 -6.48 28.41
CA GLY A 160 -4.51 -6.36 28.08
C GLY A 160 -5.45 -6.03 29.26
N ARG A 161 -4.90 -5.80 30.45
CA ARG A 161 -5.65 -5.48 31.68
C ARG A 161 -5.47 -4.02 32.08
N VAL A 162 -6.47 -3.44 32.73
CA VAL A 162 -6.41 -2.08 33.27
C VAL A 162 -5.68 -2.12 34.62
N ALA A 163 -4.52 -1.49 34.67
CA ALA A 163 -3.73 -1.34 35.88
C ALA A 163 -4.17 -0.11 36.71
N PHE A 164 -4.57 0.97 36.04
CA PHE A 164 -5.10 2.17 36.68
C PHE A 164 -5.88 3.04 35.68
N MET A 165 -6.91 3.74 36.14
CA MET A 165 -7.61 4.78 35.38
C MET A 165 -8.04 5.91 36.32
N GLY A 166 -7.61 7.14 36.04
CA GLY A 166 -7.89 8.30 36.90
C GLY A 166 -7.00 9.50 36.60
N THR A 167 -6.96 10.48 37.49
CA THR A 167 -6.06 11.65 37.35
C THR A 167 -4.59 11.29 37.69
N ALA A 168 -3.64 12.12 37.27
CA ALA A 168 -2.22 11.95 37.59
C ALA A 168 -1.97 11.88 39.12
N ALA A 169 -2.63 12.74 39.89
CA ALA A 169 -2.51 12.75 41.35
C ALA A 169 -3.09 11.49 42.02
N GLN A 170 -4.22 10.99 41.50
CA GLN A 170 -4.81 9.73 41.96
C GLN A 170 -3.90 8.54 41.63
N ALA A 171 -3.21 8.56 40.47
CA ALA A 171 -2.24 7.52 40.13
C ALA A 171 -1.12 7.46 41.18
N CYS A 172 -0.49 8.59 41.50
CA CYS A 172 0.57 8.67 42.52
C CYS A 172 0.10 8.13 43.88
N SER A 173 -1.14 8.46 44.27
CA SER A 173 -1.72 8.00 45.53
C SER A 173 -2.01 6.50 45.53
N PHE A 174 -2.56 5.96 44.43
CA PHE A 174 -2.82 4.54 44.25
C PHE A 174 -1.53 3.71 44.31
N PHE A 175 -0.50 4.09 43.55
CA PHE A 175 0.79 3.37 43.57
C PHE A 175 1.50 3.49 44.92
N LYS A 176 1.31 4.59 45.67
CA LYS A 176 1.77 4.69 47.06
C LYS A 176 1.12 3.65 47.99
N THR A 177 -0.18 3.35 47.82
CA THR A 177 -0.85 2.30 48.61
C THR A 177 -0.34 0.89 48.32
N LEU A 178 0.21 0.67 47.12
CA LEU A 178 0.85 -0.58 46.72
C LEU A 178 2.30 -0.71 47.23
N GLY A 179 2.79 0.25 48.04
CA GLY A 179 4.18 0.30 48.49
C GLY A 179 5.16 0.77 47.42
N ALA A 180 4.65 1.32 46.32
CA ALA A 180 5.41 1.69 45.14
C ALA A 180 5.28 3.19 44.84
N ALA A 181 5.68 4.02 45.81
CA ALA A 181 5.64 5.47 45.65
C ALA A 181 6.70 5.94 44.65
N CYS A 182 6.30 6.78 43.69
CA CYS A 182 7.24 7.40 42.76
C CYS A 182 8.21 8.33 43.51
N PRO A 183 9.54 8.19 43.32
CA PRO A 183 10.51 9.15 43.85
C PRO A 183 10.31 10.57 43.29
N SER A 184 10.69 11.59 44.05
CA SER A 184 10.53 13.00 43.64
C SER A 184 11.34 13.40 42.41
N ASN A 185 12.47 12.74 42.19
CA ASN A 185 13.42 13.05 41.11
C ASN A 185 13.20 12.17 39.87
N TYR A 186 12.07 11.49 39.79
CA TYR A 186 11.77 10.53 38.73
C TYR A 186 10.49 10.92 38.00
N ASN A 187 10.44 10.69 36.69
CA ASN A 187 9.26 10.95 35.88
C ASN A 187 8.15 9.94 36.25
N PRO A 188 6.99 10.40 36.78
CA PRO A 188 5.92 9.48 37.18
C PRO A 188 5.44 8.58 36.04
N ALA A 189 5.38 9.10 34.80
CA ALA A 189 4.96 8.33 33.64
C ALA A 189 5.88 7.13 33.40
N ASP A 190 7.20 7.38 33.35
CA ASP A 190 8.20 6.34 33.15
C ASP A 190 8.21 5.35 34.32
N TYR A 191 8.04 5.83 35.55
CA TYR A 191 8.02 4.98 36.74
C TYR A 191 6.87 3.98 36.68
N PHE A 192 5.65 4.45 36.40
CA PHE A 192 4.48 3.58 36.34
C PHE A 192 4.58 2.60 35.18
N VAL A 193 5.06 3.04 34.01
CA VAL A 193 5.27 2.14 32.85
C VAL A 193 6.33 1.10 33.17
N GLN A 194 7.45 1.47 33.79
CA GLN A 194 8.52 0.54 34.17
C GLN A 194 8.04 -0.51 35.19
N MET A 195 7.20 -0.13 36.14
CA MET A 195 6.60 -1.07 37.09
C MET A 195 5.63 -2.05 36.44
N LEU A 196 4.99 -1.63 35.36
CA LEU A 196 4.04 -2.44 34.58
C LEU A 196 4.72 -3.17 33.41
N ALA A 197 6.03 -3.00 33.23
CA ALA A 197 6.79 -3.65 32.17
C ALA A 197 7.28 -5.04 32.60
N VAL A 198 7.26 -5.98 31.65
CA VAL A 198 7.83 -7.32 31.84
C VAL A 198 9.29 -7.27 31.41
N VAL A 199 10.20 -7.39 32.39
CA VAL A 199 11.64 -7.37 32.14
C VAL A 199 12.15 -8.81 31.95
N PRO A 200 12.97 -9.07 30.91
CA PRO A 200 13.61 -10.37 30.71
C PRO A 200 14.39 -10.83 31.95
N GLY A 201 14.26 -12.11 32.31
CA GLY A 201 14.91 -12.69 33.50
C GLY A 201 14.15 -12.52 34.82
N ARG A 202 13.13 -11.65 34.90
CA ARG A 202 12.25 -11.49 36.08
C ARG A 202 10.76 -11.60 35.75
N GLU A 203 10.42 -12.26 34.65
CA GLU A 203 9.06 -12.27 34.10
C GLU A 203 7.99 -12.75 35.10
N LEU A 204 8.28 -13.80 35.87
CA LEU A 204 7.34 -14.35 36.84
C LEU A 204 6.97 -13.33 37.93
N ALA A 205 7.98 -12.61 38.44
CA ALA A 205 7.78 -11.56 39.42
C ALA A 205 7.05 -10.35 38.82
N CYS A 206 7.43 -9.92 37.60
CA CYS A 206 6.78 -8.82 36.89
C CYS A 206 5.30 -9.13 36.61
N ARG A 207 4.97 -10.31 36.08
CA ARG A 207 3.58 -10.73 35.83
C ARG A 207 2.77 -10.84 37.12
N HIS A 208 3.38 -11.32 38.20
CA HIS A 208 2.73 -11.34 39.51
C HIS A 208 2.44 -9.91 40.01
N ALA A 209 3.38 -8.98 39.85
CA ALA A 209 3.19 -7.57 40.18
C ALA A 209 2.05 -6.95 39.35
N ILE A 210 2.08 -7.11 38.02
CA ILE A 210 1.02 -6.64 37.11
C ILE A 210 -0.34 -7.18 37.53
N LYS A 211 -0.43 -8.49 37.80
CA LYS A 211 -1.67 -9.13 38.26
C LYS A 211 -2.17 -8.52 39.56
N THR A 212 -1.28 -8.38 40.55
CA THR A 212 -1.59 -7.79 41.85
C THR A 212 -2.08 -6.34 41.71
N THR A 213 -1.40 -5.53 40.91
CA THR A 213 -1.78 -4.13 40.64
C THR A 213 -3.16 -4.06 39.99
N CYS A 214 -3.42 -4.86 38.95
CA CYS A 214 -4.71 -4.87 38.26
C CYS A 214 -5.87 -5.36 39.16
N ASP A 215 -5.64 -6.40 39.97
CA ASP A 215 -6.65 -6.93 40.90
C ASP A 215 -6.95 -5.94 42.04
N THR A 216 -5.90 -5.28 42.55
CA THR A 216 -6.04 -4.22 43.56
C THR A 216 -6.76 -3.01 42.99
N PHE A 217 -6.47 -2.60 41.75
CA PHE A 217 -7.21 -1.51 41.11
C PHE A 217 -8.69 -1.84 40.94
N ARG A 218 -9.01 -3.04 40.46
CA ARG A 218 -10.40 -3.49 40.27
C ARG A 218 -11.22 -3.48 41.57
N SER A 219 -10.60 -3.81 42.70
CA SER A 219 -11.24 -3.80 44.03
C SER A 219 -11.15 -2.45 44.75
N SER A 220 -10.27 -1.54 44.30
CA SER A 220 -10.15 -0.19 44.84
C SER A 220 -11.44 0.61 44.69
N GLU A 221 -11.57 1.68 45.48
CA GLU A 221 -12.68 2.63 45.36
C GLU A 221 -12.76 3.24 43.95
N TYR A 222 -11.61 3.60 43.37
CA TYR A 222 -11.52 4.13 42.01
C TYR A 222 -12.07 3.15 40.96
N GLY A 223 -11.67 1.88 41.05
CA GLY A 223 -12.12 0.84 40.11
C GLY A 223 -13.62 0.56 40.24
N ARG A 224 -14.13 0.47 41.48
CA ARG A 224 -15.57 0.26 41.74
C ARG A 224 -16.41 1.45 41.26
N GLN A 225 -15.94 2.67 41.44
CA GLN A 225 -16.64 3.87 40.96
C GLN A 225 -16.79 3.85 39.43
N ILE A 226 -15.71 3.54 38.69
CA ILE A 226 -15.73 3.48 37.22
C ILE A 226 -16.68 2.38 36.72
N VAL A 227 -16.67 1.21 37.36
CA VAL A 227 -17.60 0.11 37.01
C VAL A 227 -19.05 0.53 37.25
N THR A 228 -19.32 1.17 38.39
CA THR A 228 -20.68 1.65 38.72
C THR A 228 -21.16 2.72 37.72
N GLU A 229 -20.28 3.65 37.33
CA GLU A 229 -20.56 4.65 36.28
C GLU A 229 -20.81 3.98 34.90
N ALA A 230 -20.12 2.88 34.59
CA ALA A 230 -20.32 2.14 33.34
C ALA A 230 -21.59 1.25 33.35
N GLU A 231 -21.99 0.74 34.51
CA GLU A 231 -23.17 -0.11 34.72
C GLU A 231 -24.47 0.70 34.80
N THR A 232 -24.45 1.89 35.40
CA THR A 232 -25.62 2.81 35.40
C THR A 232 -26.06 3.18 33.99
N VAL A 233 -25.12 3.28 33.06
CA VAL A 233 -25.35 3.47 31.62
C VAL A 233 -26.03 2.25 30.95
N HIS A 234 -25.92 1.04 31.51
CA HIS A 234 -26.57 -0.16 30.99
C HIS A 234 -28.06 -0.27 31.36
N GLY A 235 -28.59 0.54 32.28
CA GLY A 235 -29.99 0.46 32.76
C GLY A 235 -31.05 1.07 31.83
N GLU A 236 -30.70 2.01 30.92
CA GLU A 236 -31.64 2.68 30.00
C GLU A 236 -31.92 1.87 28.70
N PHE A 237 -31.80 0.54 28.77
CA PHE A 237 -31.47 -0.33 27.64
C PHE A 237 -32.60 -0.66 26.63
N GLU A 238 -33.87 -0.70 27.01
CA GLU A 238 -34.87 -1.37 26.16
C GLU A 238 -35.64 -0.50 25.16
N SER A 239 -35.66 0.82 25.29
CA SER A 239 -36.56 1.67 24.48
C SER A 239 -35.95 2.22 23.18
N SER A 240 -34.61 2.24 23.05
CA SER A 240 -33.93 2.96 21.96
C SER A 240 -33.46 2.09 20.78
N LEU A 241 -33.34 0.77 20.95
CA LEU A 241 -32.94 -0.15 19.86
C LEU A 241 -34.06 -0.44 18.85
N LYS A 242 -35.32 -0.11 19.17
CA LYS A 242 -36.45 -0.19 18.21
C LYS A 242 -36.50 0.99 17.23
N TYR A 243 -35.70 2.05 17.43
CA TYR A 243 -35.82 3.30 16.68
C TYR A 243 -34.57 3.64 15.86
N ARG A 244 -34.29 2.83 14.83
CA ARG A 244 -33.60 3.15 13.54
C ARG A 244 -32.70 2.01 13.06
N SER A 245 -33.32 0.93 12.62
CA SER A 245 -32.87 0.24 11.40
C SER A 245 -33.76 0.71 10.26
N LYS A 246 -33.44 1.89 9.68
CA LYS A 246 -34.06 2.36 8.43
C LYS A 246 -33.01 3.07 7.60
N ASN A 247 -32.16 2.27 6.95
CA ASN A 247 -31.84 2.32 5.52
C ASN A 247 -30.45 1.73 5.26
N PRO A 248 -30.35 0.42 4.95
CA PRO A 248 -29.13 -0.18 4.39
C PRO A 248 -28.68 0.46 3.06
N ASN A 249 -29.52 1.31 2.45
CA ASN A 249 -29.27 1.96 1.15
C ASN A 249 -28.52 3.31 1.22
N ARG A 250 -27.97 3.72 2.37
CA ARG A 250 -27.15 4.94 2.41
C ARG A 250 -25.70 4.62 2.09
N SER A 251 -25.25 5.12 0.95
CA SER A 251 -23.84 5.09 0.53
C SER A 251 -22.90 5.51 1.68
N PRO A 252 -21.76 4.83 1.89
CA PRO A 252 -20.79 5.19 2.92
C PRO A 252 -20.15 6.57 2.67
N TYR A 253 -20.25 7.09 1.45
CA TYR A 253 -19.66 8.36 1.05
C TYR A 253 -20.54 9.57 1.41
N LYS A 254 -19.93 10.58 2.02
CA LYS A 254 -20.61 11.84 2.39
C LYS A 254 -20.85 12.76 1.18
N ALA A 255 -19.91 12.79 0.24
CA ALA A 255 -19.98 13.54 -1.02
C ALA A 255 -20.66 12.73 -2.14
N SER A 256 -21.35 13.42 -3.05
CA SER A 256 -21.92 12.79 -4.26
C SER A 256 -20.83 12.30 -5.22
N TRP A 257 -21.16 11.38 -6.14
CA TRP A 257 -20.20 10.88 -7.14
C TRP A 257 -19.58 12.02 -7.97
N CYS A 258 -20.38 13.01 -8.38
CA CYS A 258 -19.88 14.16 -9.15
C CYS A 258 -18.97 15.08 -8.33
N GLU A 259 -19.28 15.30 -7.05
CA GLU A 259 -18.39 16.05 -6.15
C GLU A 259 -17.06 15.30 -5.93
N GLN A 260 -17.10 13.98 -5.73
CA GLN A 260 -15.91 13.14 -5.63
C GLN A 260 -15.08 13.24 -6.91
N PHE A 261 -15.71 13.06 -8.08
CA PHE A 261 -15.05 13.16 -9.38
C PHE A 261 -14.38 14.51 -9.59
N ARG A 262 -15.08 15.62 -9.36
CA ARG A 262 -14.51 16.96 -9.49
C ARG A 262 -13.35 17.20 -8.53
N ALA A 263 -13.47 16.75 -7.28
CA ALA A 263 -12.43 16.96 -6.26
C ALA A 263 -11.18 16.11 -6.54
N VAL A 264 -11.36 14.84 -6.88
CA VAL A 264 -10.26 13.91 -7.16
C VAL A 264 -9.59 14.28 -8.48
N LEU A 265 -10.34 14.64 -9.53
CA LEU A 265 -9.77 15.11 -10.79
C LEU A 265 -8.95 16.38 -10.58
N TRP A 266 -9.48 17.36 -9.84
CA TRP A 266 -8.75 18.58 -9.49
C TRP A 266 -7.44 18.27 -8.78
N ARG A 267 -7.48 17.41 -7.75
CA ARG A 267 -6.29 17.01 -6.98
C ARG A 267 -5.27 16.28 -7.86
N SER A 268 -5.70 15.30 -8.64
CA SER A 268 -4.84 14.52 -9.53
C SER A 268 -4.18 15.42 -10.58
N TRP A 269 -4.94 16.32 -11.18
CA TRP A 269 -4.44 17.31 -12.14
C TRP A 269 -3.37 18.21 -11.52
N LEU A 270 -3.63 18.72 -10.32
CA LEU A 270 -2.68 19.56 -9.59
C LEU A 270 -1.39 18.80 -9.26
N SER A 271 -1.49 17.53 -8.84
CA SER A 271 -0.33 16.69 -8.54
C SER A 271 0.55 16.50 -9.78
N VAL A 272 -0.05 16.26 -10.94
CA VAL A 272 0.68 16.12 -12.22
C VAL A 272 1.41 17.43 -12.58
N ILE A 273 0.73 18.57 -12.48
CA ILE A 273 1.34 19.87 -12.81
C ILE A 273 2.49 20.23 -11.84
N LYS A 274 2.33 19.91 -10.56
CA LYS A 274 3.29 20.27 -9.51
C LYS A 274 4.49 19.32 -9.41
N GLU A 275 4.56 18.30 -10.27
CA GLU A 275 5.70 17.39 -10.37
C GLU A 275 6.43 17.50 -11.73
N PRO A 276 6.97 18.68 -12.09
CA PRO A 276 7.51 18.92 -13.43
C PRO A 276 8.81 18.15 -13.70
N ILE A 277 9.54 17.72 -12.66
CA ILE A 277 10.80 16.98 -12.83
C ILE A 277 10.57 15.65 -13.54
N LEU A 278 9.56 14.89 -13.09
CA LEU A 278 9.22 13.60 -13.69
C LEU A 278 8.85 13.77 -15.17
N ILE A 279 8.03 14.77 -15.48
CA ILE A 279 7.60 15.08 -16.85
C ILE A 279 8.80 15.48 -17.72
N LYS A 280 9.68 16.36 -17.22
CA LYS A 280 10.89 16.80 -17.93
C LYS A 280 11.83 15.64 -18.25
N VAL A 281 12.08 14.76 -17.28
CA VAL A 281 12.93 13.58 -17.48
C VAL A 281 12.33 12.64 -18.52
N ARG A 282 11.01 12.39 -18.46
CA ARG A 282 10.33 11.55 -19.46
C ARG A 282 10.39 12.16 -20.85
N LEU A 283 10.19 13.46 -21.00
CA LEU A 283 10.27 14.15 -22.29
C LEU A 283 11.69 14.08 -22.86
N LEU A 284 12.71 14.38 -22.05
CA LEU A 284 14.11 14.28 -22.45
C LEU A 284 14.48 12.84 -22.88
N GLN A 285 14.09 11.85 -22.08
CA GLN A 285 14.32 10.44 -22.39
C GLN A 285 13.65 10.03 -23.71
N THR A 286 12.42 10.48 -23.95
CA THR A 286 11.68 10.19 -25.19
C THR A 286 12.42 10.73 -26.40
N VAL A 287 12.82 12.02 -26.36
CA VAL A 287 13.57 12.67 -27.44
C VAL A 287 14.88 11.96 -27.71
N MET A 288 15.64 11.65 -26.65
CA MET A 288 16.93 10.94 -26.77
C MET A 288 16.78 9.57 -27.43
N ILE A 289 15.80 8.76 -26.99
CA ILE A 289 15.57 7.42 -27.53
C ILE A 289 15.04 7.51 -28.97
N SER A 290 14.10 8.42 -29.28
CA SER A 290 13.59 8.58 -30.64
C SER A 290 14.66 9.03 -31.62
N LEU A 291 15.58 9.91 -31.19
CA LEU A 291 16.71 10.36 -32.01
C LEU A 291 17.70 9.21 -32.23
N LEU A 292 18.03 8.45 -31.18
CA LEU A 292 18.92 7.30 -31.31
C LEU A 292 18.38 6.30 -32.35
N ILE A 293 17.12 5.91 -32.23
CA ILE A 293 16.48 4.98 -33.18
C ILE A 293 16.41 5.60 -34.59
N GLY A 294 16.01 6.88 -34.69
CA GLY A 294 15.91 7.57 -35.97
C GLY A 294 17.25 7.70 -36.69
N VAL A 295 18.36 7.86 -35.97
CA VAL A 295 19.72 7.88 -36.53
C VAL A 295 20.17 6.47 -36.95
N THR A 296 19.91 5.45 -36.12
CA THR A 296 20.31 4.07 -36.43
C THR A 296 19.62 3.54 -37.69
N TYR A 297 18.34 3.87 -37.88
CA TYR A 297 17.53 3.43 -39.01
C TYR A 297 17.32 4.54 -40.05
N PHE A 298 18.22 5.52 -40.12
CA PHE A 298 18.02 6.71 -40.95
C PHE A 298 17.83 6.38 -42.44
N GLY A 299 16.76 6.92 -43.05
CA GLY A 299 16.53 6.89 -44.49
C GLY A 299 16.50 5.49 -45.13
N GLN A 300 15.69 4.58 -44.58
CA GLN A 300 15.50 3.24 -45.15
C GLN A 300 14.90 3.30 -46.56
N ARG A 301 15.35 2.40 -47.42
CA ARG A 301 14.80 2.18 -48.77
C ARG A 301 13.84 1.00 -48.74
N ILE A 302 12.94 0.92 -49.72
CA ILE A 302 12.00 -0.20 -49.87
C ILE A 302 12.68 -1.33 -50.66
N ASP A 303 13.69 -1.96 -50.04
CA ASP A 303 14.42 -3.13 -50.52
C ASP A 303 14.41 -4.26 -49.47
N LEU A 304 15.05 -5.39 -49.75
CA LEU A 304 15.04 -6.57 -48.87
C LEU A 304 15.57 -6.25 -47.46
N ASP A 305 16.68 -5.53 -47.36
CA ASP A 305 17.28 -5.14 -46.07
C ASP A 305 16.40 -4.11 -45.36
N GLY A 306 15.84 -3.17 -46.12
CA GLY A 306 14.88 -2.18 -45.65
C GLY A 306 13.63 -2.79 -45.03
N VAL A 307 13.07 -3.87 -45.60
CA VAL A 307 11.93 -4.59 -45.01
C VAL A 307 12.25 -5.09 -43.61
N MET A 308 13.40 -5.76 -43.45
CA MET A 308 13.83 -6.28 -42.14
C MET A 308 14.08 -5.13 -41.15
N ASN A 309 14.75 -4.06 -41.59
CA ASN A 309 15.06 -2.90 -40.78
C ASN A 309 13.80 -2.14 -40.33
N ILE A 310 12.85 -1.90 -41.24
CA ILE A 310 11.58 -1.23 -40.96
C ILE A 310 10.75 -2.06 -39.97
N ASN A 311 10.62 -3.37 -40.20
CA ASN A 311 9.89 -4.25 -39.29
C ASN A 311 10.52 -4.28 -37.89
N GLY A 312 11.86 -4.36 -37.83
CA GLY A 312 12.61 -4.29 -36.57
C GLY A 312 12.39 -2.96 -35.86
N ALA A 313 12.45 -1.83 -36.58
CA ALA A 313 12.23 -0.51 -36.02
C ALA A 313 10.80 -0.35 -35.45
N LEU A 314 9.78 -0.77 -36.18
CA LEU A 314 8.38 -0.72 -35.71
C LEU A 314 8.17 -1.56 -34.45
N PHE A 315 8.79 -2.75 -34.36
CA PHE A 315 8.73 -3.57 -33.16
C PHE A 315 9.49 -2.95 -31.98
N ILE A 316 10.61 -2.27 -32.25
CA ILE A 316 11.34 -1.48 -31.24
C ILE A 316 10.48 -0.32 -30.71
N PHE A 317 9.65 0.33 -31.54
CA PHE A 317 8.74 1.39 -31.08
C PHE A 317 7.80 0.86 -29.99
N LEU A 318 7.18 -0.32 -30.22
CA LEU A 318 6.30 -0.98 -29.26
C LEU A 318 7.03 -1.31 -27.96
N SER A 319 8.25 -1.83 -28.07
CA SER A 319 9.10 -2.18 -26.94
C SER A 319 9.45 -0.96 -26.09
N CYS A 320 9.91 0.13 -26.73
CA CYS A 320 10.22 1.39 -26.06
C CYS A 320 8.99 1.97 -25.37
N MET A 321 7.85 2.04 -26.07
CA MET A 321 6.60 2.54 -25.48
C MET A 321 6.14 1.71 -24.29
N THR A 322 6.31 0.38 -24.37
CA THR A 322 5.92 -0.53 -23.30
C THR A 322 6.76 -0.32 -22.04
N PHE A 323 8.08 -0.49 -22.15
CA PHE A 323 8.97 -0.39 -20.99
C PHE A 323 8.93 1.00 -20.36
N GLN A 324 8.93 2.06 -21.18
CA GLN A 324 8.89 3.43 -20.67
C GLN A 324 7.64 3.72 -19.85
N ASN A 325 6.46 3.25 -20.26
CA ASN A 325 5.21 3.48 -19.54
C ASN A 325 5.04 2.55 -18.32
N VAL A 326 5.39 1.26 -18.43
CA VAL A 326 5.31 0.33 -17.28
C VAL A 326 6.20 0.81 -16.13
N PHE A 327 7.47 1.12 -16.41
CA PHE A 327 8.40 1.56 -15.36
C PHE A 327 8.01 2.90 -14.75
N ALA A 328 7.47 3.82 -15.54
CA ALA A 328 6.98 5.10 -15.04
C ALA A 328 5.84 4.91 -14.04
N VAL A 329 4.86 4.07 -14.35
CA VAL A 329 3.73 3.78 -13.46
C VAL A 329 4.18 3.09 -12.19
N ILE A 330 5.05 2.08 -12.29
CA ILE A 330 5.53 1.33 -11.12
C ILE A 330 6.21 2.23 -10.09
N ASN A 331 7.03 3.19 -10.55
CA ASN A 331 7.76 4.08 -9.64
C ASN A 331 6.87 5.10 -8.92
N VAL A 332 5.73 5.47 -9.51
CA VAL A 332 4.81 6.47 -8.93
C VAL A 332 3.69 5.79 -8.13
N PHE A 333 2.98 4.87 -8.77
CA PHE A 333 1.74 4.32 -8.25
C PHE A 333 1.94 3.43 -7.02
N CYS A 334 3.03 2.65 -6.95
CA CYS A 334 3.35 1.84 -5.77
C CYS A 334 3.49 2.68 -4.48
N ALA A 335 3.95 3.93 -4.60
CA ALA A 335 4.07 4.87 -3.48
C ALA A 335 2.75 5.58 -3.15
N GLU A 336 1.88 5.81 -4.13
CA GLU A 336 0.55 6.41 -3.93
C GLU A 336 -0.49 5.41 -3.39
N LEU A 337 -0.32 4.12 -3.67
CA LEU A 337 -1.28 3.07 -3.33
C LEU A 337 -1.69 3.04 -1.84
N PRO A 338 -0.77 3.14 -0.84
CA PRO A 338 -1.15 3.18 0.56
C PRO A 338 -2.04 4.38 0.93
N ILE A 339 -1.80 5.55 0.31
CA ILE A 339 -2.62 6.75 0.52
C ILE A 339 -4.02 6.51 -0.03
N PHE A 340 -4.12 5.98 -1.25
CA PHE A 340 -5.39 5.65 -1.88
C PHE A 340 -6.22 4.66 -1.04
N LEU A 341 -5.61 3.55 -0.60
CA LEU A 341 -6.30 2.53 0.20
C LEU A 341 -6.83 3.11 1.51
N ARG A 342 -6.04 3.95 2.19
CA ARG A 342 -6.47 4.62 3.42
C ARG A 342 -7.66 5.56 3.17
N GLU A 343 -7.57 6.42 2.16
CA GLU A 343 -8.64 7.38 1.86
C GLU A 343 -9.94 6.69 1.41
N HIS A 344 -9.82 5.61 0.64
CA HIS A 344 -10.95 4.80 0.22
C HIS A 344 -11.62 4.08 1.41
N ARG A 345 -10.83 3.44 2.29
CA ARG A 345 -11.32 2.76 3.50
C ARG A 345 -11.98 3.73 4.49
N ASN A 346 -11.53 4.98 4.51
CA ASN A 346 -12.15 6.06 5.30
C ASN A 346 -13.43 6.63 4.66
N GLY A 347 -13.91 6.06 3.55
CA GLY A 347 -15.15 6.46 2.89
C GLY A 347 -15.08 7.85 2.26
N MET A 348 -13.89 8.30 1.82
CA MET A 348 -13.74 9.61 1.18
C MET A 348 -14.22 9.62 -0.28
N TYR A 349 -13.81 8.62 -1.06
CA TYR A 349 -14.20 8.48 -2.46
C TYR A 349 -14.13 7.01 -2.93
N ARG A 350 -14.85 6.71 -4.01
CA ARG A 350 -14.89 5.38 -4.62
C ARG A 350 -13.64 5.04 -5.42
N THR A 351 -13.37 3.76 -5.61
CA THR A 351 -12.26 3.24 -6.40
C THR A 351 -12.34 3.68 -7.87
N ASP A 352 -13.49 3.48 -8.52
CA ASP A 352 -13.75 3.90 -9.90
C ASP A 352 -13.45 5.38 -10.14
N VAL A 353 -13.91 6.26 -9.25
CA VAL A 353 -13.66 7.71 -9.33
C VAL A 353 -12.16 7.99 -9.35
N TYR A 354 -11.38 7.36 -8.49
CA TYR A 354 -9.94 7.59 -8.40
C TYR A 354 -9.21 7.25 -9.70
N PHE A 355 -9.41 6.05 -10.25
CA PHE A 355 -8.71 5.62 -11.46
C PHE A 355 -9.11 6.42 -12.68
N ILE A 356 -10.41 6.72 -12.85
CA ILE A 356 -10.87 7.54 -13.97
C ILE A 356 -10.26 8.94 -13.87
N CYS A 357 -10.31 9.58 -12.70
CA CYS A 357 -9.74 10.91 -12.49
C CYS A 357 -8.22 10.95 -12.67
N LYS A 358 -7.48 9.94 -12.17
CA LYS A 358 -6.03 9.84 -12.36
C LYS A 358 -5.68 9.69 -13.85
N THR A 359 -6.39 8.80 -14.55
CA THR A 359 -6.18 8.57 -15.99
C THR A 359 -6.45 9.84 -16.81
N LEU A 360 -7.55 10.54 -16.52
CA LEU A 360 -7.86 11.81 -17.19
C LEU A 360 -6.84 12.91 -16.89
N ALA A 361 -6.30 12.95 -15.66
CA ALA A 361 -5.26 13.91 -15.30
C ALA A 361 -3.93 13.67 -16.04
N GLU A 362 -3.61 12.41 -16.32
CA GLU A 362 -2.40 12.02 -17.05
C GLU A 362 -2.58 11.96 -18.57
N ALA A 363 -3.83 12.02 -19.07
CA ALA A 363 -4.16 11.92 -20.50
C ALA A 363 -3.36 12.87 -21.41
N PRO A 364 -3.12 14.15 -21.06
CA PRO A 364 -2.29 15.02 -21.90
C PRO A 364 -0.87 14.49 -22.12
N ILE A 365 -0.29 13.85 -21.11
CA ILE A 365 1.06 13.27 -21.16
C ILE A 365 1.04 11.97 -21.98
N PHE A 366 0.03 11.14 -21.79
CA PHE A 366 -0.14 9.90 -22.56
C PHE A 366 -0.39 10.12 -24.05
N LEU A 367 -0.95 11.28 -24.43
CA LEU A 367 -1.09 11.67 -25.83
C LEU A 367 0.19 12.35 -26.37
N ALA A 368 0.80 13.24 -25.59
CA ALA A 368 1.94 14.02 -26.06
C ALA A 368 3.22 13.18 -26.24
N ILE A 369 3.52 12.24 -25.34
CA ILE A 369 4.77 11.46 -25.40
C ILE A 369 4.85 10.59 -26.67
N PRO A 370 3.86 9.73 -26.99
CA PRO A 370 3.88 8.93 -28.22
C PRO A 370 3.87 9.80 -29.47
N LEU A 371 3.15 10.93 -29.45
CA LEU A 371 3.12 11.87 -30.56
C LEU A 371 4.51 12.47 -30.82
N ILE A 372 5.19 12.99 -29.78
CA ILE A 372 6.55 13.54 -29.91
C ILE A 372 7.52 12.47 -30.43
N PHE A 373 7.45 11.26 -29.89
CA PHE A 373 8.27 10.14 -30.34
C PHE A 373 8.06 9.87 -31.84
N THR A 374 6.80 9.79 -32.28
CA THR A 374 6.44 9.50 -33.68
C THR A 374 6.85 10.65 -34.61
N VAL A 375 6.65 11.90 -34.21
CA VAL A 375 7.07 13.10 -34.98
C VAL A 375 8.57 13.07 -35.29
N ILE A 376 9.40 12.59 -34.37
CA ILE A 376 10.85 12.51 -34.56
C ILE A 376 11.20 11.30 -35.41
N VAL A 377 10.77 10.10 -35.00
CA VAL A 377 11.32 8.86 -35.56
C VAL A 377 10.72 8.48 -36.92
N TYR A 378 9.42 8.76 -37.14
CA TYR A 378 8.69 8.34 -38.34
C TYR A 378 9.30 8.93 -39.64
N PRO A 379 9.52 10.26 -39.75
CA PRO A 379 10.15 10.83 -40.94
C PRO A 379 11.65 10.51 -41.06
N MET A 380 12.38 10.38 -39.94
CA MET A 380 13.82 10.08 -39.96
C MET A 380 14.13 8.71 -40.58
N ILE A 381 13.29 7.71 -40.28
CA ILE A 381 13.43 6.36 -40.83
C ILE A 381 13.02 6.30 -42.31
N GLY A 382 12.13 7.19 -42.76
CA GLY A 382 11.56 7.13 -44.11
C GLY A 382 10.40 6.13 -44.21
N LEU A 383 9.56 6.05 -43.18
CA LEU A 383 8.32 5.26 -43.19
C LEU A 383 7.32 5.82 -44.23
N TYR A 384 6.22 5.09 -44.49
CA TYR A 384 5.30 5.42 -45.58
C TYR A 384 4.83 6.89 -45.51
N PRO A 385 5.07 7.71 -46.56
CA PRO A 385 5.06 9.18 -46.47
C PRO A 385 3.65 9.79 -46.59
N ASP A 386 2.69 9.27 -45.82
CA ASP A 386 1.32 9.75 -45.81
C ASP A 386 0.85 10.17 -44.40
N VAL A 387 0.05 11.24 -44.36
CA VAL A 387 -0.40 11.87 -43.12
C VAL A 387 -1.36 10.98 -42.35
N ARG A 388 -2.22 10.22 -43.05
CA ARG A 388 -3.16 9.30 -42.39
C ARG A 388 -2.38 8.17 -41.71
N HIS A 389 -1.41 7.58 -42.42
CA HIS A 389 -0.56 6.53 -41.89
C HIS A 389 0.28 6.98 -40.68
N PHE A 390 0.75 8.23 -40.70
CA PHE A 390 1.42 8.85 -39.55
C PHE A 390 0.52 8.92 -38.32
N PHE A 391 -0.71 9.46 -38.45
CA PHE A 391 -1.63 9.58 -37.31
C PHE A 391 -2.14 8.23 -36.81
N VAL A 392 -2.32 7.25 -37.70
CA VAL A 392 -2.65 5.87 -37.32
C VAL A 392 -1.51 5.25 -36.51
N ALA A 393 -0.26 5.39 -36.95
CA ALA A 393 0.90 4.91 -36.20
C ALA A 393 1.00 5.56 -34.81
N ALA A 394 0.83 6.89 -34.73
CA ALA A 394 0.82 7.61 -33.45
C ALA A 394 -0.33 7.15 -32.53
N ALA A 395 -1.52 6.87 -33.09
CA ALA A 395 -2.67 6.37 -32.35
C ALA A 395 -2.43 4.95 -31.82
N VAL A 396 -1.87 4.05 -32.63
CA VAL A 396 -1.50 2.68 -32.19
C VAL A 396 -0.47 2.74 -31.07
N LEU A 397 0.57 3.57 -31.19
CA LEU A 397 1.56 3.75 -30.12
C LEU A 397 0.95 4.34 -28.85
N THR A 398 -0.03 5.22 -28.98
CA THR A 398 -0.81 5.75 -27.85
C THR A 398 -1.64 4.67 -27.16
N LEU A 399 -2.28 3.76 -27.93
CA LEU A 399 -3.02 2.64 -27.36
C LEU A 399 -2.09 1.66 -26.64
N VAL A 400 -0.94 1.33 -27.24
CA VAL A 400 0.08 0.47 -26.64
C VAL A 400 0.63 1.09 -25.35
N ALA A 401 0.89 2.41 -25.32
CA ALA A 401 1.27 3.12 -24.11
C ALA A 401 0.20 3.00 -23.01
N ASN A 402 -1.09 3.11 -23.35
CA ASN A 402 -2.20 2.97 -22.40
C ASN A 402 -2.36 1.53 -21.88
N VAL A 403 -2.22 0.51 -22.74
CA VAL A 403 -2.23 -0.89 -22.29
C VAL A 403 -1.08 -1.13 -21.32
N SER A 404 0.11 -0.63 -21.66
CA SER A 404 1.32 -0.75 -20.85
C SER A 404 1.19 -0.06 -19.50
N THR A 405 0.61 1.14 -19.44
CA THR A 405 0.26 1.83 -18.19
C THR A 405 -0.72 0.98 -17.35
N SER A 406 -1.73 0.39 -17.98
CA SER A 406 -2.74 -0.45 -17.32
C SER A 406 -2.12 -1.70 -16.71
N PHE A 407 -1.24 -2.37 -17.46
CA PHE A 407 -0.44 -3.48 -16.97
C PHE A 407 0.50 -3.06 -15.83
N GLY A 408 1.10 -1.86 -15.90
CA GLY A 408 1.88 -1.28 -14.82
C GLY A 408 1.09 -1.15 -13.51
N TYR A 409 -0.16 -0.66 -13.58
CA TYR A 409 -1.03 -0.60 -12.39
C TYR A 409 -1.32 -2.00 -11.82
N LEU A 410 -1.59 -2.99 -12.68
CA LEU A 410 -1.80 -4.38 -12.25
C LEU A 410 -0.59 -4.90 -11.46
N ILE A 411 0.62 -4.76 -12.01
CA ILE A 411 1.86 -5.19 -11.34
C ILE A 411 2.10 -4.42 -10.03
N SER A 412 1.83 -3.12 -10.01
CA SER A 412 1.96 -2.31 -8.80
C SER A 412 1.01 -2.73 -7.68
N CYS A 413 -0.18 -3.21 -8.00
CA CYS A 413 -1.15 -3.68 -7.00
C CYS A 413 -0.79 -5.07 -6.46
N ILE A 414 -0.23 -5.93 -7.32
CA ILE A 414 0.25 -7.26 -6.91
C ILE A 414 1.50 -7.14 -6.02
N SER A 415 2.30 -6.08 -6.21
CA SER A 415 3.60 -5.91 -5.56
C SER A 415 3.54 -5.14 -4.23
N ASN A 416 4.33 -5.60 -3.25
CA ASN A 416 4.38 -4.98 -1.91
C ASN A 416 5.33 -3.78 -1.82
N SER A 417 6.22 -3.62 -2.80
CA SER A 417 7.18 -2.53 -2.85
C SER A 417 7.51 -2.16 -4.30
N VAL A 418 8.09 -0.98 -4.49
CA VAL A 418 8.60 -0.54 -5.80
C VAL A 418 9.69 -1.49 -6.30
N THR A 419 10.59 -1.93 -5.43
CA THR A 419 11.71 -2.81 -5.81
C THR A 419 11.22 -4.17 -6.30
N THR A 420 10.26 -4.79 -5.60
CA THR A 420 9.66 -6.05 -6.04
C THR A 420 8.95 -5.90 -7.38
N ALA A 421 8.19 -4.81 -7.58
CA ALA A 421 7.51 -4.54 -8.84
C ALA A 421 8.51 -4.39 -10.01
N LEU A 422 9.63 -3.69 -9.79
CA LEU A 422 10.67 -3.50 -10.79
C LEU A 422 11.43 -4.80 -11.11
N SER A 423 11.61 -5.69 -10.14
CA SER A 423 12.23 -7.00 -10.37
C SER A 423 11.31 -7.98 -11.10
N VAL A 424 10.01 -7.96 -10.81
CA VAL A 424 9.03 -8.90 -11.37
C VAL A 424 8.49 -8.45 -12.72
N GLY A 425 8.31 -7.13 -12.94
CA GLY A 425 7.70 -6.58 -14.14
C GLY A 425 8.37 -7.04 -15.45
N PRO A 426 9.68 -6.82 -15.66
CA PRO A 426 10.34 -7.15 -16.93
C PRO A 426 10.31 -8.64 -17.28
N PRO A 427 10.59 -9.59 -16.36
CA PRO A 427 10.43 -11.01 -16.62
C PRO A 427 9.02 -11.42 -17.08
N VAL A 428 7.96 -10.74 -16.62
CA VAL A 428 6.59 -11.03 -17.05
C VAL A 428 6.27 -10.42 -18.43
N ILE A 429 6.90 -9.30 -18.79
CA ILE A 429 6.72 -8.66 -20.10
C ILE A 429 7.41 -9.45 -21.22
N ILE A 430 8.57 -10.06 -20.94
CA ILE A 430 9.37 -10.77 -21.95
C ILE A 430 8.55 -11.85 -22.70
N PRO A 431 7.79 -12.73 -22.03
CA PRO A 431 6.89 -13.65 -22.73
C PRO A 431 5.90 -12.94 -23.67
N PHE A 432 5.24 -11.87 -23.24
CA PHE A 432 4.32 -11.12 -24.12
C PHE A 432 5.06 -10.56 -25.35
N LEU A 433 6.28 -10.06 -25.17
CA LEU A 433 7.13 -9.58 -26.26
C LEU A 433 7.50 -10.70 -27.24
N LEU A 434 7.84 -11.91 -26.74
CA LEU A 434 8.17 -13.07 -27.59
C LEU A 434 6.98 -13.52 -28.47
N PHE A 435 5.77 -13.52 -27.90
CA PHE A 435 4.54 -13.86 -28.63
C PHE A 435 3.95 -12.68 -29.44
N GLY A 436 4.70 -11.58 -29.61
CA GLY A 436 4.28 -10.38 -30.34
C GLY A 436 4.24 -10.51 -31.87
N GLY A 437 4.47 -11.71 -32.42
CA GLY A 437 4.44 -11.96 -33.86
C GLY A 437 5.73 -11.62 -34.62
N PHE A 438 6.68 -10.87 -34.02
CA PHE A 438 7.96 -10.53 -34.65
C PHE A 438 9.02 -11.65 -34.52
N PHE A 439 9.24 -12.16 -33.30
CA PHE A 439 10.24 -13.23 -33.04
C PHE A 439 9.69 -14.63 -33.32
N LEU A 440 8.42 -14.85 -33.01
CA LEU A 440 7.70 -16.09 -33.28
C LEU A 440 6.48 -15.74 -34.14
N ASN A 441 6.42 -16.33 -35.33
CA ASN A 441 5.26 -16.18 -36.22
C ASN A 441 4.00 -16.69 -35.50
N THR A 442 2.90 -15.94 -35.61
CA THR A 442 1.57 -16.28 -35.10
C THR A 442 1.15 -17.73 -35.40
N ALA A 443 1.38 -18.22 -36.62
CA ALA A 443 0.96 -19.56 -37.03
C ALA A 443 1.79 -20.67 -36.38
N SER A 444 3.00 -20.36 -35.92
CA SER A 444 3.94 -21.29 -35.31
C SER A 444 3.83 -21.33 -33.78
N VAL A 445 2.88 -20.60 -33.19
CA VAL A 445 2.63 -20.62 -31.75
C VAL A 445 2.13 -22.02 -31.34
N PRO A 446 2.81 -22.71 -30.39
CA PRO A 446 2.37 -24.01 -29.93
C PRO A 446 0.95 -23.95 -29.36
N SER A 447 0.12 -24.98 -29.62
CA SER A 447 -1.31 -24.99 -29.25
C SER A 447 -1.58 -24.69 -27.77
N TYR A 448 -0.67 -25.09 -26.88
CA TYR A 448 -0.76 -24.84 -25.43
C TYR A 448 -0.48 -23.40 -25.00
N PHE A 449 0.13 -22.56 -25.85
CA PHE A 449 0.40 -21.13 -25.60
C PHE A 449 -0.45 -20.17 -26.44
N VAL A 450 -1.34 -20.68 -27.30
CA VAL A 450 -2.21 -19.82 -28.13
C VAL A 450 -3.04 -18.86 -27.28
N TRP A 451 -3.65 -19.35 -26.19
CA TRP A 451 -4.43 -18.50 -25.28
C TRP A 451 -3.60 -17.35 -24.67
N PHE A 452 -2.33 -17.61 -24.38
CA PHE A 452 -1.41 -16.64 -23.77
C PHE A 452 -0.99 -15.57 -24.79
N SER A 453 -0.86 -15.94 -26.07
CA SER A 453 -0.56 -14.99 -27.15
C SER A 453 -1.65 -13.92 -27.31
N TYR A 454 -2.92 -14.23 -27.00
CA TYR A 454 -4.01 -13.25 -27.04
C TYR A 454 -3.94 -12.19 -25.93
N LEU A 455 -3.16 -12.43 -24.87
CA LEU A 455 -2.90 -11.43 -23.81
C LEU A 455 -1.76 -10.48 -24.19
N SER A 456 -1.00 -10.78 -25.25
CA SER A 456 0.11 -9.94 -25.70
C SER A 456 -0.41 -8.74 -26.50
N TRP A 457 -0.24 -7.54 -25.95
CA TRP A 457 -0.47 -6.30 -26.71
C TRP A 457 0.60 -6.04 -27.77
N PHE A 458 1.77 -6.70 -27.68
CA PHE A 458 2.78 -6.64 -28.74
C PHE A 458 2.26 -7.25 -30.03
N ARG A 459 1.44 -8.32 -29.94
CA ARG A 459 0.82 -8.96 -31.10
C ARG A 459 -0.03 -7.97 -31.89
N TYR A 460 -1.06 -7.42 -31.24
CA TYR A 460 -2.01 -6.50 -31.86
C TYR A 460 -1.35 -5.18 -32.28
N GLY A 461 -0.41 -4.65 -31.47
CA GLY A 461 0.33 -3.45 -31.83
C GLY A 461 1.26 -3.64 -33.03
N ASN A 462 1.90 -4.81 -33.16
CA ASN A 462 2.79 -5.13 -34.26
C ASN A 462 2.01 -5.35 -35.56
N GLU A 463 0.94 -6.16 -35.50
CA GLU A 463 0.05 -6.38 -36.65
C GLU A 463 -0.52 -5.06 -37.17
N ALA A 464 -1.07 -4.21 -36.30
CA ALA A 464 -1.60 -2.91 -36.67
C ALA A 464 -0.55 -1.96 -37.30
N LEU A 465 0.68 -1.91 -36.75
CA LEU A 465 1.76 -1.08 -37.32
C LEU A 465 2.26 -1.61 -38.67
N LEU A 466 2.39 -2.93 -38.82
CA LEU A 466 2.84 -3.53 -40.08
C LEU A 466 1.78 -3.41 -41.17
N VAL A 467 0.50 -3.63 -40.86
CA VAL A 467 -0.60 -3.41 -41.81
C VAL A 467 -0.62 -1.95 -42.27
N ASN A 468 -0.46 -1.00 -41.34
CA ASN A 468 -0.36 0.42 -41.67
C ASN A 468 0.89 0.74 -42.52
N GLN A 469 2.02 0.06 -42.34
CA GLN A 469 3.23 0.34 -43.13
C GLN A 469 3.21 -0.30 -44.52
N TRP A 470 2.65 -1.50 -44.67
CA TRP A 470 2.87 -2.34 -45.85
C TRP A 470 1.65 -2.52 -46.78
N SER A 471 0.44 -2.18 -46.34
CA SER A 471 -0.79 -2.39 -47.14
C SER A 471 -0.77 -1.68 -48.50
N GLU A 472 -0.20 -0.47 -48.54
CA GLU A 472 -0.17 0.40 -49.74
C GLU A 472 1.16 0.27 -50.54
N ILE A 473 2.02 -0.71 -50.23
CA ILE A 473 3.30 -0.92 -50.92
C ILE A 473 3.18 -2.06 -51.93
N ASP A 474 3.06 -1.69 -53.22
CA ASP A 474 2.85 -2.65 -54.30
C ASP A 474 4.12 -3.36 -54.78
N SER A 475 5.27 -2.69 -54.74
CA SER A 475 6.54 -3.23 -55.27
C SER A 475 7.71 -2.98 -54.34
N ILE A 476 8.48 -4.02 -54.05
CA ILE A 476 9.72 -3.97 -53.27
C ILE A 476 10.91 -4.24 -54.22
N ALA A 477 11.97 -3.44 -54.12
CA ALA A 477 13.15 -3.59 -54.96
C ALA A 477 13.94 -4.85 -54.55
N CYS A 478 14.05 -5.82 -55.46
CA CYS A 478 14.82 -7.05 -55.27
C CYS A 478 16.01 -7.06 -56.23
N THR A 479 17.21 -6.80 -55.71
CA THR A 479 18.46 -6.73 -56.50
C THR A 479 19.15 -8.10 -56.69
N THR A 480 18.75 -9.13 -55.95
CA THR A 480 19.45 -10.43 -55.90
C THR A 480 18.55 -11.58 -56.34
N SER A 481 18.98 -12.35 -57.34
CA SER A 481 18.22 -13.45 -57.97
C SER A 481 18.18 -14.76 -57.17
N ASN A 482 19.04 -14.94 -56.16
CA ASN A 482 19.20 -16.19 -55.41
C ASN A 482 18.51 -16.21 -54.02
N VAL A 483 17.69 -15.22 -53.69
CA VAL A 483 17.00 -15.12 -52.38
C VAL A 483 15.50 -14.96 -52.59
N THR A 484 14.69 -15.63 -51.78
CA THR A 484 13.24 -15.42 -51.72
C THR A 484 12.96 -13.99 -51.22
N CYS A 485 12.76 -13.08 -52.17
CA CYS A 485 12.45 -11.68 -51.90
C CYS A 485 10.93 -11.45 -51.94
N PRO A 486 10.32 -10.79 -50.93
CA PRO A 486 8.92 -10.44 -50.97
C PRO A 486 8.69 -9.41 -52.08
N LYS A 487 7.77 -9.70 -53.01
CA LYS A 487 7.52 -8.83 -54.18
C LYS A 487 6.67 -7.60 -53.85
N SER A 488 5.86 -7.68 -52.79
CA SER A 488 4.92 -6.65 -52.36
C SER A 488 4.84 -6.61 -50.84
N GLY A 489 4.34 -5.51 -50.27
CA GLY A 489 4.07 -5.38 -48.84
C GLY A 489 3.08 -6.43 -48.32
N ARG A 490 2.09 -6.82 -49.14
CA ARG A 490 1.17 -7.93 -48.80
C ARG A 490 1.90 -9.27 -48.62
N THR A 491 2.93 -9.53 -49.41
CA THR A 491 3.78 -10.72 -49.23
C THR A 491 4.56 -10.66 -47.91
N VAL A 492 4.99 -9.47 -47.49
CA VAL A 492 5.61 -9.27 -46.17
C VAL A 492 4.60 -9.62 -45.07
N LEU A 493 3.37 -9.09 -45.12
CA LEU A 493 2.33 -9.40 -44.14
C LEU A 493 2.00 -10.90 -44.07
N GLN A 494 1.88 -11.56 -45.22
CA GLN A 494 1.66 -13.01 -45.29
C GLN A 494 2.80 -13.82 -44.65
N THR A 495 4.03 -13.34 -44.72
CA THR A 495 5.19 -13.99 -44.07
C THR A 495 5.05 -14.04 -42.55
N TYR A 496 4.35 -13.07 -41.95
CA TYR A 496 4.03 -13.01 -40.52
C TYR A 496 2.62 -13.57 -40.18
N ASN A 497 1.89 -14.03 -41.20
CA ASN A 497 0.50 -14.46 -41.10
C ASN A 497 -0.44 -13.36 -40.58
N PHE A 498 -0.22 -12.12 -41.04
CA PHE A 498 -1.06 -10.95 -40.74
C PHE A 498 -1.97 -10.60 -41.90
N LYS A 499 -3.17 -10.10 -41.58
CA LYS A 499 -4.18 -9.74 -42.58
C LYS A 499 -4.65 -8.29 -42.39
N GLU A 500 -4.90 -7.61 -43.50
CA GLU A 500 -5.42 -6.23 -43.48
C GLU A 500 -6.80 -6.15 -42.80
N GLU A 501 -7.60 -7.21 -42.90
CA GLU A 501 -8.94 -7.33 -42.30
C GLU A 501 -8.93 -7.38 -40.76
N ASP A 502 -7.81 -7.78 -40.16
CA ASP A 502 -7.68 -7.96 -38.71
C ASP A 502 -7.39 -6.63 -37.99
N PHE A 503 -7.00 -5.57 -38.71
CA PHE A 503 -6.73 -4.24 -38.13
C PHE A 503 -7.81 -3.71 -37.17
N PRO A 504 -9.12 -3.66 -37.50
CA PRO A 504 -10.14 -3.21 -36.56
C PRO A 504 -10.25 -4.11 -35.32
N MET A 505 -10.00 -5.40 -35.46
CA MET A 505 -10.00 -6.35 -34.36
C MET A 505 -8.80 -6.10 -33.43
N ASP A 506 -7.63 -5.78 -33.97
CA ASP A 506 -6.44 -5.42 -33.18
C ASP A 506 -6.70 -4.20 -32.31
N ILE A 507 -7.31 -3.15 -32.88
CA ILE A 507 -7.67 -1.95 -32.14
C ILE A 507 -8.68 -2.27 -31.04
N LEU A 508 -9.71 -3.08 -31.33
CA LEU A 508 -10.69 -3.52 -30.34
C LEU A 508 -10.01 -4.32 -29.20
N CYS A 509 -9.12 -5.24 -29.54
CA CYS A 509 -8.36 -6.03 -28.57
C CYS A 509 -7.45 -5.16 -27.69
N LEU A 510 -6.80 -4.14 -28.24
CA LEU A 510 -6.03 -3.18 -27.44
C LEU A 510 -6.92 -2.43 -26.44
N PHE A 511 -8.11 -1.96 -26.84
CA PHE A 511 -9.07 -1.36 -25.90
C PHE A 511 -9.57 -2.36 -24.86
N ALA A 512 -9.85 -3.60 -25.26
CA ALA A 512 -10.27 -4.66 -24.36
C ALA A 512 -9.18 -4.99 -23.32
N LEU A 513 -7.90 -5.00 -23.71
CA LEU A 513 -6.77 -5.18 -22.78
C LEU A 513 -6.60 -4.00 -21.82
N ILE A 514 -6.80 -2.76 -22.29
CA ILE A 514 -6.82 -1.58 -21.41
C ILE A 514 -7.88 -1.76 -20.32
N ALA A 515 -9.10 -2.14 -20.71
CA ALA A 515 -10.19 -2.41 -19.78
C ALA A 515 -9.84 -3.60 -18.87
N ALA A 516 -9.46 -4.75 -19.41
CA ALA A 516 -9.17 -5.97 -18.63
C ALA A 516 -8.07 -5.76 -17.58
N PHE A 517 -6.94 -5.14 -17.92
CA PHE A 517 -5.88 -4.88 -16.93
C PHE A 517 -6.28 -3.84 -15.87
N ARG A 518 -7.29 -3.01 -16.15
CA ARG A 518 -7.89 -2.09 -15.17
C ARG A 518 -9.03 -2.72 -14.37
N ASP A 519 -9.75 -3.69 -14.96
CA ASP A 519 -10.96 -4.34 -14.47
C ASP A 519 -10.71 -5.66 -13.73
N ILE A 520 -9.46 -6.14 -13.61
CA ILE A 520 -9.07 -7.21 -12.65
C ILE A 520 -9.12 -6.63 -11.22
N LEU A 521 -10.32 -6.16 -10.86
CA LEU A 521 -10.83 -5.64 -9.61
C LEU A 521 -11.83 -6.68 -9.13
N VAL A 522 -11.62 -7.24 -7.94
CA VAL A 522 -12.54 -8.23 -7.38
C VAL A 522 -13.77 -7.51 -6.84
N ALA A 523 -14.96 -8.00 -7.15
CA ALA A 523 -16.20 -7.50 -6.56
C ALA A 523 -16.42 -8.13 -5.18
N ASP A 524 -16.81 -7.35 -4.16
CA ASP A 524 -17.27 -7.90 -2.88
C ASP A 524 -18.72 -8.42 -2.98
N ASP A 525 -19.18 -9.11 -1.93
CA ASP A 525 -20.56 -9.61 -1.79
C ASP A 525 -21.63 -8.49 -1.83
N LEU A 526 -21.22 -7.22 -1.80
CA LEU A 526 -22.08 -6.03 -1.85
C LEU A 526 -22.04 -5.32 -3.22
N GLY A 527 -21.33 -5.88 -4.20
CA GLY A 527 -21.24 -5.35 -5.57
C GLY A 527 -20.28 -4.17 -5.74
N TYR A 528 -19.38 -3.93 -4.79
CA TYR A 528 -18.34 -2.92 -4.88
C TYR A 528 -17.04 -3.53 -5.43
N LEU A 529 -16.47 -2.90 -6.45
CA LEU A 529 -15.19 -3.28 -7.06
C LEU A 529 -14.04 -2.77 -6.19
N TYR A 530 -13.20 -3.68 -5.69
CA TYR A 530 -12.00 -3.35 -4.92
C TYR A 530 -10.80 -4.19 -5.35
N PHE A 531 -9.58 -3.71 -5.07
CA PHE A 531 -8.38 -4.52 -5.24
C PHE A 531 -8.42 -5.65 -4.22
N LYS A 532 -8.24 -6.89 -4.68
CA LYS A 532 -7.73 -7.93 -3.77
C LYS A 532 -6.45 -7.35 -3.17
N ASP A 533 -6.46 -7.16 -1.86
CA ASP A 533 -5.35 -6.53 -1.12
C ASP A 533 -4.01 -7.07 -1.63
N ARG A 534 -3.01 -6.18 -1.66
CA ARG A 534 -1.59 -6.51 -1.87
C ARG A 534 -1.34 -7.94 -1.40
N THR A 535 -0.89 -8.81 -2.31
CA THR A 535 -0.36 -10.13 -1.95
C THR A 535 0.98 -9.95 -1.22
N GLY A 536 0.91 -9.44 0.00
CA GLY A 536 1.86 -9.64 1.06
C GLY A 536 1.10 -10.35 2.14
N ASP A 537 1.48 -11.59 2.43
CA ASP A 537 0.87 -12.30 3.55
C ASP A 537 1.07 -11.43 4.79
N THR A 538 -0.02 -11.04 5.43
CA THR A 538 0.04 -10.52 6.80
C THR A 538 -0.44 -11.61 7.71
N PHE A 539 0.27 -11.86 8.81
CA PHE A 539 -0.30 -12.64 9.91
C PHE A 539 -0.80 -11.69 11.00
N ARG A 540 -1.87 -12.07 11.67
CA ARG A 540 -2.45 -11.26 12.75
C ARG A 540 -2.17 -11.92 14.09
N TRP A 541 -1.28 -11.35 14.89
CA TRP A 541 -0.87 -11.95 16.16
C TRP A 541 -1.08 -10.98 17.31
N LYS A 542 -1.77 -11.44 18.36
CA LYS A 542 -2.12 -10.63 19.55
C LYS A 542 -2.82 -9.30 19.21
N GLY A 543 -3.67 -9.32 18.19
CA GLY A 543 -4.44 -8.16 17.73
C GLY A 543 -3.78 -7.34 16.63
N GLU A 544 -2.46 -7.44 16.46
CA GLU A 544 -1.65 -6.65 15.51
C GLU A 544 -1.52 -7.33 14.14
N ASN A 545 -1.55 -6.55 13.06
CA ASN A 545 -1.28 -7.04 11.71
C ASN A 545 0.21 -6.88 11.39
N VAL A 546 0.89 -7.99 11.08
CA VAL A 546 2.33 -8.00 10.82
C VAL A 546 2.59 -8.40 9.37
N SER A 547 3.35 -7.56 8.66
CA SER A 547 3.79 -7.80 7.28
C SER A 547 4.82 -8.93 7.24
N THR A 548 4.54 -10.06 6.59
CA THR A 548 5.53 -11.15 6.52
C THR A 548 6.79 -10.71 5.78
N SER A 549 6.67 -9.85 4.77
CA SER A 549 7.81 -9.36 3.98
C SER A 549 8.79 -8.49 4.78
N GLU A 550 8.29 -7.73 5.77
CA GLU A 550 9.17 -6.96 6.66
C GLU A 550 9.97 -7.89 7.58
N ILE A 551 9.30 -8.91 8.12
CA ILE A 551 9.95 -9.91 8.97
C ILE A 551 10.94 -10.76 8.16
N GLU A 552 10.59 -11.14 6.93
CA GLU A 552 11.49 -11.82 5.98
C GLU A 552 12.76 -11.00 5.76
N ALA A 553 12.63 -9.70 5.43
CA ALA A 553 13.79 -8.84 5.17
C ALA A 553 14.70 -8.69 6.41
N ILE A 554 14.10 -8.53 7.59
CA ILE A 554 14.85 -8.41 8.86
C ILE A 554 15.56 -9.73 9.17
N ILE A 555 14.85 -10.87 9.16
CA ILE A 555 15.45 -12.16 9.47
C ILE A 555 16.53 -12.52 8.45
N SER A 556 16.30 -12.30 7.15
CA SER A 556 17.30 -12.51 6.11
C SER A 556 18.57 -11.70 6.36
N ASN A 557 18.47 -10.44 6.80
CA ASN A 557 19.64 -9.65 7.18
C ASN A 557 20.38 -10.23 8.39
N LEU A 558 19.66 -10.72 9.40
CA LEU A 558 20.25 -11.33 10.59
C LEU A 558 21.01 -12.63 10.29
N ILE A 559 20.54 -13.41 9.31
CA ILE A 559 21.12 -14.70 8.94
C ILE A 559 22.07 -14.62 7.73
N ASN A 560 22.63 -13.45 7.43
CA ASN A 560 23.53 -13.20 6.29
C ASN A 560 22.93 -13.58 4.93
N TYR A 561 21.71 -13.12 4.65
CA TYR A 561 20.98 -13.28 3.39
C TYR A 561 20.72 -14.73 2.97
N ARG A 562 20.58 -15.67 3.93
CA ARG A 562 20.00 -16.98 3.63
C ARG A 562 18.51 -16.83 3.29
N ASP A 563 18.02 -17.74 2.45
CA ASP A 563 16.61 -17.78 2.06
C ASP A 563 15.73 -18.01 3.29
N CYS A 564 14.87 -17.02 3.56
CA CYS A 564 13.90 -17.04 4.65
C CYS A 564 12.51 -16.72 4.09
N ILE A 565 11.50 -17.46 4.52
CA ILE A 565 10.10 -17.15 4.28
C ILE A 565 9.34 -17.09 5.59
N VAL A 566 8.51 -16.07 5.76
CA VAL A 566 7.67 -15.89 6.93
C VAL A 566 6.20 -16.01 6.52
N TYR A 567 5.41 -16.74 7.30
CA TYR A 567 4.00 -16.94 7.06
C TYR A 567 3.21 -17.07 8.37
N GLY A 568 1.90 -16.91 8.30
CA GLY A 568 1.01 -17.07 9.45
C GLY A 568 0.55 -18.52 9.62
N VAL A 569 0.61 -19.04 10.84
CA VAL A 569 0.07 -20.36 11.22
C VAL A 569 -0.94 -20.23 12.35
N GLU A 570 -2.00 -21.04 12.33
CA GLU A 570 -3.04 -21.04 13.37
C GLU A 570 -2.61 -21.89 14.56
N ILE A 571 -2.68 -21.31 15.76
CA ILE A 571 -2.46 -22.04 17.02
C ILE A 571 -3.82 -22.32 17.65
N ARG A 572 -4.06 -23.57 18.01
CA ARG A 572 -5.32 -24.00 18.62
C ARG A 572 -5.58 -23.24 19.93
N GLY A 573 -6.75 -22.61 20.02
CA GLY A 573 -7.17 -21.89 21.23
C GLY A 573 -6.64 -20.46 21.38
N VAL A 574 -5.94 -19.91 20.37
CA VAL A 574 -5.47 -18.53 20.35
C VAL A 574 -6.13 -17.77 19.18
N GLU A 575 -6.57 -16.53 19.42
CA GLU A 575 -7.15 -15.69 18.37
C GLU A 575 -6.05 -15.10 17.48
N GLY A 576 -6.10 -15.43 16.17
CA GLY A 576 -5.17 -14.93 15.16
C GLY A 576 -4.24 -16.00 14.57
N LYS A 577 -3.28 -15.55 13.75
CA LYS A 577 -2.23 -16.37 13.14
C LYS A 577 -0.87 -15.94 13.69
N ALA A 578 -0.12 -16.87 14.26
CA ALA A 578 1.25 -16.64 14.72
C ALA A 578 2.21 -16.59 13.53
N GLY A 579 3.25 -15.76 13.63
CA GLY A 579 4.33 -15.78 12.64
C GLY A 579 5.13 -17.09 12.73
N MET A 580 5.47 -17.66 11.58
CA MET A 580 6.37 -18.80 11.44
C MET A 580 7.41 -18.47 10.38
N ALA A 581 8.69 -18.68 10.69
CA ALA A 581 9.80 -18.46 9.75
C ALA A 581 10.39 -19.81 9.31
N ALA A 582 10.42 -20.07 8.01
CA ALA A 582 11.15 -21.17 7.41
C ALA A 582 12.49 -20.64 6.88
N ILE A 583 13.60 -21.20 7.37
CA ILE A 583 14.97 -20.77 7.05
C ILE A 583 15.69 -21.93 6.38
N TYR A 584 16.30 -21.70 5.22
CA TYR A 584 17.16 -22.70 4.59
C TYR A 584 18.56 -22.71 5.21
N ASP A 585 19.00 -23.88 5.65
CA ASP A 585 20.36 -24.10 6.16
C ASP A 585 20.79 -25.57 5.98
N GLU A 586 21.32 -25.88 4.81
CA GLU A 586 21.81 -27.22 4.44
C GLU A 586 22.93 -27.73 5.37
N ASN A 587 23.82 -26.82 5.79
CA ASN A 587 25.01 -27.18 6.56
C ASN A 587 24.76 -27.19 8.07
N GLY A 588 23.55 -26.85 8.54
CA GLY A 588 23.21 -26.78 9.97
C GLY A 588 24.08 -25.81 10.77
N THR A 589 24.56 -24.75 10.12
CA THR A 589 25.50 -23.76 10.67
C THR A 589 24.80 -22.60 11.38
N LEU A 590 23.47 -22.52 11.29
CA LEU A 590 22.68 -21.48 11.91
C LEU A 590 22.70 -21.60 13.43
N ASP A 591 23.24 -20.58 14.10
CA ASP A 591 23.15 -20.45 15.54
C ASP A 591 21.78 -19.89 15.94
N VAL A 592 20.89 -20.79 16.34
CA VAL A 592 19.52 -20.48 16.77
C VAL A 592 19.50 -19.62 18.05
N ASN A 593 20.50 -19.74 18.91
CA ASN A 593 20.59 -18.92 20.13
C ASN A 593 20.93 -17.47 19.78
N LYS A 594 21.90 -17.29 18.88
CA LYS A 594 22.23 -15.96 18.34
C LYS A 594 21.04 -15.34 17.61
N LEU A 595 20.37 -16.12 16.76
CA LEU A 595 19.15 -15.69 16.06
C LEU A 595 18.05 -15.23 17.04
N THR A 596 17.92 -15.90 18.19
CA THR A 596 16.97 -15.49 19.24
C THR A 596 17.30 -14.10 19.78
N VAL A 597 18.57 -13.84 20.09
CA VAL A 597 19.03 -12.54 20.61
C VAL A 597 18.76 -11.44 19.58
N ASP A 598 19.21 -11.67 18.35
CA ASP A 598 19.11 -10.71 17.25
C ASP A 598 17.64 -10.38 16.90
N ILE A 599 16.76 -11.39 16.89
CA ILE A 599 15.30 -11.19 16.69
C ILE A 599 14.67 -10.43 17.86
N LYS A 600 15.10 -10.69 19.10
CA LYS A 600 14.57 -9.97 20.27
C LYS A 600 14.97 -8.50 20.26
N GLU A 601 16.15 -8.16 19.73
CA GLU A 601 16.64 -6.79 19.58
C GLU A 601 15.96 -6.03 18.43
N GLN A 602 15.74 -6.69 17.28
CA GLN A 602 15.21 -6.00 16.10
C GLN A 602 13.70 -6.09 15.90
N LEU A 603 13.02 -7.06 16.52
CA LEU A 603 11.57 -7.26 16.34
C LEU A 603 10.78 -7.08 17.65
N PRO A 604 9.65 -6.35 17.61
CA PRO A 604 8.73 -6.26 18.75
C PRO A 604 8.04 -7.60 19.00
N ALA A 605 7.59 -7.84 20.23
CA ALA A 605 7.11 -9.15 20.68
C ALA A 605 5.97 -9.76 19.83
N TYR A 606 5.09 -8.94 19.27
CA TYR A 606 3.98 -9.39 18.41
C TYR A 606 4.44 -9.78 16.99
N ALA A 607 5.59 -9.28 16.55
CA ALA A 607 6.14 -9.51 15.21
C ALA A 607 7.15 -10.66 15.15
N ARG A 608 7.59 -11.16 16.32
CA ARG A 608 8.52 -12.29 16.43
C ARG A 608 7.82 -13.57 15.95
N PRO A 609 8.44 -14.34 15.03
CA PRO A 609 7.95 -15.66 14.72
C PRO A 609 7.85 -16.51 15.99
N GLN A 610 6.70 -17.15 16.22
CA GLN A 610 6.53 -18.09 17.32
C GLN A 610 7.15 -19.45 16.99
N PHE A 611 7.31 -19.74 15.69
CA PHE A 611 7.91 -20.97 15.21
C PHE A 611 9.00 -20.67 14.19
N VAL A 612 10.08 -21.44 14.25
CA VAL A 612 11.16 -21.43 13.25
C VAL A 612 11.35 -22.86 12.73
N ARG A 613 11.34 -23.04 11.42
CA ARG A 613 11.59 -24.31 10.75
C ARG A 613 12.90 -24.21 9.97
N ILE A 614 13.82 -25.13 10.21
CA ILE A 614 15.09 -25.20 9.47
C ILE A 614 14.97 -26.23 8.36
N LEU A 615 14.94 -25.75 7.12
CA LEU A 615 14.80 -26.56 5.92
C LEU A 615 16.16 -27.10 5.49
N THR A 616 16.24 -28.42 5.28
CA THR A 616 17.42 -29.09 4.70
C THR A 616 17.33 -29.26 3.19
N LYS A 617 16.13 -29.15 2.63
CA LYS A 617 15.85 -29.16 1.19
C LYS A 617 14.88 -28.04 0.86
N ILE A 618 15.08 -27.41 -0.30
CA ILE A 618 14.21 -26.37 -0.82
C ILE A 618 13.36 -26.96 -1.94
N ASP A 619 12.05 -27.07 -1.71
CA ASP A 619 11.10 -27.27 -2.81
C ASP A 619 10.81 -25.93 -3.46
N LEU A 620 11.47 -25.71 -4.60
CA LEU A 620 11.33 -24.51 -5.42
C LEU A 620 10.10 -24.60 -6.32
N THR A 621 9.39 -23.47 -6.43
CA THR A 621 8.51 -23.19 -7.55
C THR A 621 9.33 -23.04 -8.84
N GLY A 622 8.69 -23.12 -10.02
CA GLY A 622 9.36 -22.84 -11.30
C GLY A 622 9.98 -21.44 -11.41
N THR A 623 9.75 -20.56 -10.43
CA THR A 623 10.33 -19.21 -10.29
C THR A 623 11.47 -19.12 -9.26
N PHE A 624 12.06 -20.24 -8.84
CA PHE A 624 13.14 -20.30 -7.86
C PHE A 624 12.81 -19.63 -6.50
N LYS A 625 11.52 -19.64 -6.12
CA LYS A 625 11.06 -19.28 -4.77
C LYS A 625 10.58 -20.54 -4.04
N LEU A 626 10.85 -20.66 -2.74
CA LEU A 626 10.28 -21.73 -1.89
C LEU A 626 8.75 -21.78 -2.02
N LYS A 627 8.17 -22.98 -2.10
CA LYS A 627 6.72 -23.19 -2.12
C LYS A 627 6.08 -22.83 -0.77
N LYS A 628 5.75 -21.55 -0.60
CA LYS A 628 5.16 -20.99 0.63
C LYS A 628 3.82 -21.61 1.04
N LYS A 629 3.00 -22.05 0.08
CA LYS A 629 1.67 -22.62 0.34
C LYS A 629 1.75 -23.98 1.04
N ASP A 630 2.66 -24.85 0.59
CA ASP A 630 2.87 -26.17 1.18
C ASP A 630 3.38 -26.03 2.62
N LEU A 631 4.30 -25.09 2.86
CA LEU A 631 4.79 -24.74 4.20
C LEU A 631 3.68 -24.22 5.13
N GLN A 632 2.73 -23.43 4.61
CA GLN A 632 1.57 -22.95 5.37
C GLN A 632 0.59 -24.07 5.74
N GLU A 633 0.35 -25.03 4.83
CA GLU A 633 -0.53 -26.17 5.07
C GLU A 633 0.07 -27.19 6.05
N GLU A 634 1.39 -27.38 6.01
CA GLU A 634 2.13 -28.20 6.99
C GLU A 634 2.21 -27.52 8.36
N GLY A 635 2.33 -26.19 8.37
CA GLY A 635 2.41 -25.37 9.59
C GLY A 635 3.56 -25.81 10.50
N TYR A 636 3.27 -26.00 11.79
CA TYR A 636 4.20 -26.51 12.80
C TYR A 636 3.89 -27.97 13.21
N ASN A 637 3.24 -28.75 12.34
CA ASN A 637 2.85 -30.12 12.64
C ASN A 637 4.06 -31.09 12.70
N ALA A 638 4.45 -31.49 13.92
CA ALA A 638 5.57 -32.39 14.18
C ALA A 638 5.34 -33.86 13.71
N GLU A 639 4.13 -34.23 13.30
CA GLU A 639 3.84 -35.55 12.72
C GLU A 639 4.11 -35.59 11.21
N LYS A 640 3.92 -34.45 10.52
CA LYS A 640 4.09 -34.33 9.07
C LYS A 640 5.49 -33.87 8.68
N ILE A 641 6.15 -33.11 9.55
CA ILE A 641 7.40 -32.42 9.26
C ILE A 641 8.60 -33.24 9.79
N GLN A 642 9.56 -33.52 8.91
CA GLN A 642 10.84 -34.15 9.27
C GLN A 642 11.95 -33.13 9.59
N ASP A 643 11.74 -31.86 9.24
CA ASP A 643 12.67 -30.77 9.49
C ASP A 643 12.76 -30.42 10.97
N LYS A 644 13.87 -29.77 11.36
CA LYS A 644 14.03 -29.27 12.72
C LYS A 644 13.08 -28.08 12.94
N LEU A 645 12.11 -28.28 13.82
CA LEU A 645 11.18 -27.25 14.26
C LEU A 645 11.62 -26.69 15.60
N TYR A 646 11.49 -25.39 15.76
CA TYR A 646 11.72 -24.66 16.98
C TYR A 646 10.49 -23.82 17.31
N TYR A 647 10.19 -23.67 18.60
CA TYR A 647 9.19 -22.74 19.09
C TYR A 647 9.83 -21.73 20.03
N LEU A 648 9.27 -20.52 20.09
CA LEU A 648 9.80 -19.44 20.91
C LEU A 648 9.34 -19.60 22.36
N ASP A 649 10.22 -20.08 23.23
CA ASP A 649 10.02 -20.04 24.68
C ASP A 649 10.36 -18.64 25.22
N ALA A 650 9.53 -18.14 26.14
CA ALA A 650 9.68 -16.81 26.71
C ALA A 650 11.05 -16.62 27.41
N LYS A 651 11.51 -17.65 28.14
CA LYS A 651 12.72 -17.61 28.97
C LYS A 651 13.95 -18.08 28.22
N LEU A 652 13.83 -19.20 27.50
CA LEU A 652 14.96 -19.93 26.93
C LEU A 652 15.18 -19.63 25.44
N GLY A 653 14.34 -18.81 24.82
CA GLY A 653 14.45 -18.51 23.38
C GLY A 653 13.92 -19.64 22.51
N TYR A 654 14.41 -19.75 21.28
CA TYR A 654 13.96 -20.82 20.38
C TYR A 654 14.43 -22.20 20.88
N GLN A 655 13.48 -23.04 21.28
CA GLN A 655 13.71 -24.40 21.76
C GLN A 655 13.19 -25.42 20.75
N LEU A 656 13.81 -26.59 20.69
CA LEU A 656 13.41 -27.65 19.75
C LEU A 656 11.97 -28.10 20.07
N LEU A 657 11.11 -28.11 19.05
CA LEU A 657 9.74 -28.57 19.15
C LEU A 657 9.71 -30.10 18.99
N THR A 658 9.74 -30.82 20.13
CA THR A 658 9.53 -32.27 20.15
C THR A 658 8.05 -32.62 20.02
N ARG A 659 7.73 -33.88 19.69
CA ARG A 659 6.33 -34.37 19.62
C ARG A 659 5.57 -34.16 20.92
N GLU A 660 6.22 -34.38 22.05
CA GLU A 660 5.65 -34.17 23.39
C GLU A 660 5.24 -32.70 23.59
N ILE A 661 6.06 -31.75 23.14
CA ILE A 661 5.78 -30.31 23.24
C ILE A 661 4.67 -29.93 22.26
N TYR A 662 4.67 -30.49 21.05
CA TYR A 662 3.57 -30.30 20.09
C TYR A 662 2.22 -30.75 20.68
N ASP A 663 2.16 -31.91 21.32
CA ASP A 663 0.96 -32.41 21.99
C ASP A 663 0.52 -31.49 23.14
N GLN A 664 1.47 -30.97 23.92
CA GLN A 664 1.19 -30.00 24.98
C GLN A 664 0.65 -28.66 24.45
N ILE A 665 1.09 -28.22 23.27
CA ILE A 665 0.53 -27.05 22.57
C ILE A 665 -0.89 -27.35 22.10
N GLN A 666 -1.14 -28.52 21.52
CA GLN A 666 -2.48 -28.90 21.06
C GLN A 666 -3.49 -29.08 22.20
N GLN A 667 -3.00 -29.51 23.38
CA GLN A 667 -3.80 -29.63 24.60
C GLN A 667 -3.97 -28.29 25.35
N GLY A 668 -3.30 -27.22 24.91
CA GLY A 668 -3.38 -25.89 25.51
C GLY A 668 -2.62 -25.74 26.84
N THR A 669 -1.74 -26.69 27.15
CA THR A 669 -0.87 -26.69 28.34
C THR A 669 0.24 -25.65 28.20
N ILE A 670 0.80 -25.50 27.01
CA ILE A 670 1.74 -24.43 26.65
C ILE A 670 0.93 -23.28 26.02
N LYS A 671 1.01 -22.09 26.62
CA LYS A 671 0.28 -20.90 26.18
C LYS A 671 1.23 -19.90 25.54
N PHE A 672 0.80 -19.32 24.42
CA PHE A 672 1.55 -18.33 23.63
C PHE A 672 1.06 -16.90 23.83
#